data_AF-A0A0Q7XDU0-F1
#
_entry.id   AF-A0A0Q7XDU0-F1
#
_cell.length_a   1.000
_cell.length_b   1.000
_cell.length_c   1.000
_cell.angle_alpha   90.00
_cell.angle_beta   90.00
_cell.angle_gamma   90.00
#
_symmetry.space_group_name_H-M   'P 1'
#
loop_
_entity.id
_entity.type
_entity.pdbx_description
1 polymer ?
#
loop_
_entity_poly.entity_id
_entity_poly.type
_entity_poly.pdbx_seq_one_letter_code
_entity_poly.pdbx_strand_id
1 'polypeptide(L)'
;MASGVYLPKNDKAKTIPLRHNPPGNIILVHGVNDLGTSYSAVEEGLCKGLTERLDGDLRPASYRLPIESDKAKLEKDPDAVFYKRTVSDDTISPVIPFYWGFREENAHAKKGDQTSHGQCVDRYGNRLDLDFAKGGGPFANATSTLPDMWNRGKSGLFRALDIAQKDATHPVLNNPGRLYMVLAARRLAALVCMIRDYDEDEVVSIVAHSQGCLISLLAQAFLLSSEMKKIQANARPADNLIMTHPPYSLVDSLPQTARRADYYSGADARMSGQYDRIAGNQTLNARMSTLANIINGVWASRRTSPPFQAMSDPQKFFGAVGKKWRAEEDRDNRGKTYLYFCPEDMTVALSNVQGIGWQGVPDYIIGKRIKTQNFNGVEKRTLVQDIRQPMKELGAGFFQRVFTNKRRPDPKNGAPVLVGQPNSIFELRMPGENDLGHTAVSEGISSDYFVRAHLETPNRQGGQLPEMTRSIGRRTINGEPLKKPVPASLLENSKSDARGRPGAAEQLGPDDAVIAITSAYGIDNLWEAIADPNPNRTIYSEECSGSPQPNLHAGPVAYPTGLATEIKAWWNKDKATNAERCNVLSVAMCMQWEHGIPRPVFPRRLLLNRTETPNEARLRWQNQSASRSFHGAIIGGRLNHSQVTAYDVAIGGGQACADPKFYNYLCAVADWRLQTKDRPLERTLKWSKFESSFSDFFASEPAWRCELVKGSAEYYSTGILPTSLPLARNGIPEIIVCELDSDVTPEAPDPSIFSS
;
A
#
# COMPACT_ATOMS: atom_id res chain seq x y z
N MET A 1 25.75 29.20 7.94
CA MET A 1 27.13 28.95 7.47
C MET A 1 27.11 27.60 6.76
N ALA A 2 27.62 27.51 5.52
CA ALA A 2 27.63 26.24 4.79
C ALA A 2 28.55 25.23 5.48
N SER A 3 27.99 24.12 5.94
CA SER A 3 28.73 22.93 6.40
C SER A 3 29.17 22.13 5.18
N GLY A 4 30.44 22.21 4.79
CA GLY A 4 30.97 21.43 3.68
C GLY A 4 32.36 20.90 3.96
N VAL A 5 32.76 19.86 3.22
CA VAL A 5 34.13 19.33 3.26
C VAL A 5 35.06 20.29 2.51
N TYR A 6 36.20 20.61 3.12
CA TYR A 6 37.19 21.53 2.58
C TYR A 6 38.41 20.75 2.09
N LEU A 7 38.70 20.83 0.79
CA LEU A 7 39.90 20.22 0.20
C LEU A 7 41.01 21.27 0.04
N PRO A 8 42.18 21.12 0.68
CA PRO A 8 43.34 21.96 0.40
C PRO A 8 44.04 21.47 -0.87
N LYS A 9 44.15 22.34 -1.89
CA LYS A 9 45.04 22.17 -3.06
C LYS A 9 46.21 23.15 -2.96
N ASN A 10 47.32 22.70 -2.35
CA ASN A 10 48.61 23.40 -2.18
C ASN A 10 48.55 24.72 -1.37
N ASP A 11 49.73 25.23 -0.96
CA ASP A 11 49.94 26.38 -0.03
C ASP A 11 49.29 27.74 -0.42
N LYS A 12 48.44 27.77 -1.46
CA LYS A 12 47.58 28.89 -1.88
C LYS A 12 46.11 28.47 -2.09
N ALA A 13 45.63 27.43 -1.42
CA ALA A 13 44.31 26.84 -1.66
C ALA A 13 43.15 27.76 -1.20
N LYS A 14 42.23 28.08 -2.12
CA LYS A 14 40.89 28.56 -1.77
C LYS A 14 40.10 27.41 -1.17
N THR A 15 39.58 27.62 0.04
CA THR A 15 38.68 26.73 0.74
C THR A 15 37.29 26.77 0.07
N ILE A 16 36.92 25.72 -0.68
CA ILE A 16 35.60 25.60 -1.31
C ILE A 16 34.75 24.63 -0.47
N PRO A 17 33.55 25.02 -0.01
CA PRO A 17 32.64 24.09 0.65
C PRO A 17 32.09 23.11 -0.39
N LEU A 18 32.36 21.81 -0.22
CA LEU A 18 31.73 20.75 -1.00
C LEU A 18 30.47 20.25 -0.31
N ARG A 19 29.42 19.99 -1.10
CA ARG A 19 28.19 19.33 -0.67
C ARG A 19 28.52 17.91 -0.21
N HIS A 20 27.98 17.49 0.94
CA HIS A 20 28.13 16.10 1.40
C HIS A 20 27.42 15.13 0.46
N ASN A 21 28.04 13.98 0.22
CA ASN A 21 27.34 12.88 -0.41
C ASN A 21 26.27 12.32 0.54
N PRO A 22 25.09 11.95 0.03
CA PRO A 22 24.16 11.13 0.79
C PRO A 22 24.81 9.77 1.12
N PRO A 23 24.47 9.16 2.26
CA PRO A 23 25.13 7.94 2.75
C PRO A 23 24.59 6.65 2.09
N GLY A 24 24.49 6.63 0.76
CA GLY A 24 23.87 5.57 -0.04
C GLY A 24 22.58 6.01 -0.74
N ASN A 25 21.87 5.05 -1.34
CA ASN A 25 20.63 5.29 -2.09
C ASN A 25 19.47 4.55 -1.42
N ILE A 26 18.38 5.24 -1.12
CA ILE A 26 17.23 4.68 -0.41
C ILE A 26 16.00 4.77 -1.30
N ILE A 27 15.52 3.64 -1.80
CA ILE A 27 14.30 3.59 -2.61
C ILE A 27 13.09 3.40 -1.70
N LEU A 28 12.10 4.28 -1.80
CA LEU A 28 10.83 4.15 -1.09
C LEU A 28 9.77 3.53 -1.99
N VAL A 29 9.09 2.49 -1.52
CA VAL A 29 8.06 1.77 -2.29
C VAL A 29 6.74 1.73 -1.52
N HIS A 30 5.73 2.43 -2.04
CA HIS A 30 4.39 2.52 -1.44
C HIS A 30 3.52 1.27 -1.67
N GLY A 31 2.41 1.17 -0.93
CA GLY A 31 1.43 0.09 -1.00
C GLY A 31 0.40 0.19 -2.13
N VAL A 32 -0.67 -0.60 -2.05
CA VAL A 32 -1.85 -0.48 -2.93
C VAL A 32 -2.70 0.73 -2.52
N ASN A 33 -3.47 1.28 -3.45
CA ASN A 33 -4.35 2.43 -3.20
C ASN A 33 -3.61 3.61 -2.54
N ASP A 34 -2.36 3.84 -2.93
CA ASP A 34 -1.46 4.80 -2.27
C ASP A 34 -0.78 5.67 -3.32
N LEU A 35 -0.74 6.98 -3.04
CA LEU A 35 -0.09 8.00 -3.87
C LEU A 35 1.35 8.31 -3.40
N GLY A 36 1.86 7.56 -2.42
CA GLY A 36 3.06 7.91 -1.66
C GLY A 36 2.74 8.79 -0.45
N THR A 37 1.58 8.57 0.16
CA THR A 37 1.04 9.40 1.26
C THR A 37 2.01 9.59 2.42
N SER A 38 2.80 8.55 2.72
CA SER A 38 3.77 8.54 3.81
C SER A 38 5.19 8.96 3.40
N TYR A 39 5.46 9.24 2.12
CA TYR A 39 6.82 9.55 1.66
C TYR A 39 7.44 10.78 2.34
N SER A 40 6.64 11.80 2.67
CA SER A 40 7.12 12.96 3.43
C SER A 40 7.61 12.54 4.83
N ALA A 41 6.82 11.75 5.56
CA ALA A 41 7.18 11.29 6.90
C ALA A 41 8.43 10.41 6.88
N VAL A 42 8.55 9.52 5.89
CA VAL A 42 9.70 8.65 5.71
C VAL A 42 10.95 9.46 5.35
N GLU A 43 10.89 10.35 4.36
CA GLU A 43 12.04 11.15 3.93
C GLU A 43 12.51 12.14 5.00
N GLU A 44 11.60 12.85 5.65
CA GLU A 44 11.91 13.73 6.80
C GLU A 44 12.56 12.94 7.93
N GLY A 45 11.98 11.79 8.28
CA GLY A 45 12.47 10.93 9.35
C GLY A 45 13.85 10.36 9.03
N LEU A 46 14.05 9.84 7.83
CA LEU A 46 15.35 9.33 7.37
C LEU A 46 16.42 10.42 7.35
N CYS A 47 16.15 11.59 6.76
CA CYS A 47 17.12 12.69 6.71
C CYS A 47 17.51 13.15 8.12
N LYS A 48 16.53 13.28 9.04
CA LYS A 48 16.80 13.61 10.44
C LYS A 48 17.64 12.53 11.13
N GLY A 49 17.20 11.28 11.06
CA GLY A 49 17.84 10.17 11.75
C GLY A 49 19.25 9.86 11.23
N LEU A 50 19.46 9.94 9.91
CA LEU A 50 20.78 9.75 9.30
C LEU A 50 21.72 10.91 9.61
N THR A 51 21.22 12.15 9.66
CA THR A 51 21.99 13.30 10.15
C THR A 51 22.47 13.08 11.58
N GLU A 52 21.58 12.60 12.47
CA GLU A 52 21.93 12.27 13.86
C GLU A 52 22.89 11.06 13.96
N ARG A 53 22.65 9.99 13.19
CA ARG A 53 23.44 8.76 13.18
C ARG A 53 24.86 8.99 12.64
N LEU A 54 25.00 9.79 11.59
CA LEU A 54 26.22 9.89 10.79
C LEU A 54 26.95 11.23 10.92
N ASP A 55 26.48 12.16 11.77
CA ASP A 55 27.08 13.51 11.90
C ASP A 55 27.06 14.29 10.57
N GLY A 56 25.94 14.19 9.84
CA GLY A 56 25.72 14.77 8.50
C GLY A 56 24.88 16.05 8.49
N ASP A 57 24.37 16.44 7.31
CA ASP A 57 23.50 17.62 7.11
C ASP A 57 22.37 17.39 6.08
N LEU A 58 21.86 16.16 6.05
CA LEU A 58 20.81 15.76 5.11
C LEU A 58 19.54 16.58 5.31
N ARG A 59 18.94 16.99 4.20
CA ARG A 59 17.77 17.86 4.12
C ARG A 59 16.73 17.24 3.19
N PRO A 60 15.53 16.93 3.70
CA PRO A 60 14.49 16.28 2.89
C PRO A 60 13.97 17.24 1.82
N ALA A 61 13.40 16.67 0.75
CA ALA A 61 12.54 17.41 -0.16
C ALA A 61 11.24 17.86 0.53
N SER A 62 10.54 18.81 -0.08
CA SER A 62 9.21 19.22 0.37
C SER A 62 8.11 18.45 -0.35
N TYR A 63 6.93 18.36 0.29
CA TYR A 63 5.77 17.67 -0.24
C TYR A 63 4.52 18.55 -0.13
N ARG A 64 3.67 18.53 -1.17
CA ARG A 64 2.33 19.15 -1.09
C ARG A 64 1.36 18.22 -0.35
N LEU A 65 1.39 18.22 0.98
CA LEU A 65 0.41 17.50 1.80
C LEU A 65 -0.90 18.29 1.90
N PRO A 66 -2.08 17.65 2.07
CA PRO A 66 -3.32 18.35 2.37
C PRO A 66 -3.18 19.24 3.62
N ILE A 67 -3.69 20.47 3.56
CA ILE A 67 -3.70 21.43 4.67
C ILE A 67 -5.13 21.88 5.00
N GLU A 68 -5.31 22.60 6.11
CA GLU A 68 -6.64 22.97 6.61
C GLU A 68 -7.48 23.73 5.57
N SER A 69 -6.88 24.63 4.81
CA SER A 69 -7.59 25.39 3.76
C SER A 69 -8.11 24.51 2.62
N ASP A 70 -7.51 23.33 2.40
CA ASP A 70 -7.98 22.40 1.36
C ASP A 70 -9.29 21.72 1.74
N LYS A 71 -9.64 21.66 3.03
CA LYS A 71 -10.90 21.04 3.47
C LYS A 71 -12.13 21.78 2.97
N ALA A 72 -12.01 23.09 2.72
CA ALA A 72 -13.08 23.95 2.22
C ALA A 72 -13.06 24.09 0.68
N LYS A 73 -12.10 23.46 -0.01
CA LYS A 73 -11.91 23.60 -1.45
C LYS A 73 -11.93 22.23 -2.13
N LEU A 74 -12.61 22.15 -3.28
CA LEU A 74 -12.57 20.96 -4.12
C LEU A 74 -11.47 21.11 -5.17
N GLU A 75 -10.43 20.27 -5.06
CA GLU A 75 -9.48 20.11 -6.16
C GLU A 75 -10.07 19.23 -7.25
N LYS A 76 -9.89 19.61 -8.52
CA LYS A 76 -10.44 18.83 -9.65
C LYS A 76 -9.78 17.44 -9.74
N ASP A 77 -8.48 17.40 -9.48
CA ASP A 77 -7.67 16.17 -9.51
C ASP A 77 -6.73 16.14 -8.29
N PRO A 78 -7.23 15.70 -7.11
CA PRO A 78 -6.42 15.67 -5.90
C PRO A 78 -5.17 14.79 -6.05
N ASP A 79 -5.25 13.69 -6.81
CA ASP A 79 -4.16 12.74 -7.04
C ASP A 79 -2.97 13.38 -7.77
N ALA A 80 -3.23 14.40 -8.60
CA ALA A 80 -2.20 15.17 -9.31
C ALA A 80 -1.63 16.33 -8.48
N VAL A 81 -2.27 16.70 -7.37
CA VAL A 81 -1.90 17.86 -6.53
C VAL A 81 -1.20 17.43 -5.25
N PHE A 82 -1.77 16.47 -4.53
CA PHE A 82 -1.30 16.09 -3.20
C PHE A 82 -0.22 15.01 -3.25
N TYR A 83 0.57 14.97 -2.17
CA TYR A 83 1.71 14.07 -1.96
C TYR A 83 2.80 14.20 -3.04
N LYS A 84 2.80 15.31 -3.80
CA LYS A 84 3.81 15.60 -4.81
C LYS A 84 5.06 16.14 -4.16
N ARG A 85 6.17 15.44 -4.40
CA ARG A 85 7.51 15.83 -3.97
C ARG A 85 8.04 16.97 -4.83
N THR A 86 8.73 17.92 -4.21
CA THR A 86 9.45 19.02 -4.86
C THR A 86 10.87 19.10 -4.31
N VAL A 87 11.85 19.03 -5.22
CA VAL A 87 13.28 19.14 -4.90
C VAL A 87 13.69 20.60 -5.09
N SER A 88 14.37 21.17 -4.10
CA SER A 88 15.03 22.49 -4.17
C SER A 88 16.55 22.33 -4.18
N ASP A 89 17.28 23.41 -4.47
CA ASP A 89 18.75 23.44 -4.39
C ASP A 89 19.28 23.07 -2.99
N ASP A 90 18.46 23.29 -1.95
CA ASP A 90 18.78 22.96 -0.56
C ASP A 90 18.52 21.50 -0.19
N THR A 91 17.86 20.72 -1.05
CA THR A 91 17.52 19.32 -0.79
C THR A 91 18.77 18.45 -0.89
N ILE A 92 19.12 17.75 0.19
CA ILE A 92 20.20 16.77 0.27
C ILE A 92 19.61 15.47 0.84
N SER A 93 19.11 14.62 -0.04
CA SER A 93 18.35 13.44 0.37
C SER A 93 18.81 12.19 -0.38
N PRO A 94 19.02 11.05 0.32
CA PRO A 94 19.29 9.76 -0.33
C PRO A 94 18.04 9.13 -0.95
N VAL A 95 16.86 9.73 -0.77
CA VAL A 95 15.58 9.09 -1.06
C VAL A 95 15.23 9.15 -2.55
N ILE A 96 14.93 8.00 -3.16
CA ILE A 96 14.33 7.88 -4.50
C ILE A 96 12.90 7.36 -4.32
N PRO A 97 11.87 8.20 -4.48
CA PRO A 97 10.49 7.74 -4.42
C PRO A 97 10.15 6.88 -5.64
N PHE A 98 9.76 5.63 -5.43
CA PHE A 98 9.32 4.72 -6.49
C PHE A 98 7.80 4.69 -6.55
N TYR A 99 7.23 5.06 -7.70
CA TYR A 99 5.79 5.04 -7.91
C TYR A 99 5.41 3.92 -8.86
N TRP A 100 4.28 3.27 -8.59
CA TRP A 100 3.72 2.22 -9.42
C TRP A 100 2.19 2.24 -9.34
N GLY A 101 1.51 1.54 -10.24
CA GLY A 101 0.06 1.48 -10.18
C GLY A 101 -0.59 0.77 -11.35
N PHE A 102 -1.92 0.77 -11.32
CA PHE A 102 -2.77 0.24 -12.37
C PHE A 102 -3.22 1.36 -13.30
N ARG A 103 -3.22 1.09 -14.59
CA ARG A 103 -3.75 1.96 -15.64
C ARG A 103 -4.74 1.19 -16.49
N GLU A 104 -5.97 1.69 -16.57
CA GLU A 104 -7.04 1.08 -17.38
C GLU A 104 -6.85 1.32 -18.88
N GLU A 105 -7.34 0.44 -19.73
CA GLU A 105 -7.36 0.71 -21.16
C GLU A 105 -8.34 1.85 -21.49
N ASN A 106 -7.95 2.78 -22.36
CA ASN A 106 -8.78 3.95 -22.68
C ASN A 106 -10.20 3.60 -23.17
N ALA A 107 -10.34 2.49 -23.88
CA ALA A 107 -11.62 2.02 -24.40
C ALA A 107 -12.58 1.51 -23.30
N HIS A 108 -12.04 1.23 -22.11
CA HIS A 108 -12.74 0.61 -21.00
C HIS A 108 -12.93 1.53 -19.79
N ALA A 109 -12.15 2.61 -19.70
CA ALA A 109 -12.33 3.65 -18.69
C ALA A 109 -13.59 4.48 -18.97
N LYS A 110 -14.35 4.81 -17.91
CA LYS A 110 -15.47 5.75 -17.97
C LYS A 110 -15.05 7.09 -17.38
N LYS A 111 -15.30 8.16 -18.12
CA LYS A 111 -15.02 9.54 -17.68
C LYS A 111 -16.06 10.03 -16.68
N GLY A 112 -15.73 11.05 -15.89
CA GLY A 112 -16.63 11.62 -14.88
C GLY A 112 -17.96 12.14 -15.42
N ASP A 113 -18.00 12.68 -16.64
CA ASP A 113 -19.25 13.10 -17.31
C ASP A 113 -20.17 11.94 -17.69
N GLN A 114 -19.63 10.72 -17.73
CA GLN A 114 -20.36 9.47 -17.98
C GLN A 114 -20.79 8.76 -16.69
N THR A 115 -20.37 9.26 -15.51
CA THR A 115 -20.70 8.66 -14.21
C THR A 115 -21.61 9.58 -13.40
N SER A 116 -22.46 8.99 -12.55
CA SER A 116 -23.39 9.74 -11.70
C SER A 116 -22.68 10.55 -10.61
N HIS A 117 -21.50 10.11 -10.18
CA HIS A 117 -20.69 10.73 -9.13
C HIS A 117 -19.60 11.68 -9.68
N GLY A 118 -19.49 11.85 -11.00
CA GLY A 118 -18.54 12.82 -11.57
C GLY A 118 -17.07 12.41 -11.51
N GLN A 119 -16.76 11.15 -11.18
CA GLN A 119 -15.39 10.62 -11.10
C GLN A 119 -15.10 9.62 -12.22
N CYS A 120 -13.84 9.54 -12.65
CA CYS A 120 -13.39 8.50 -13.57
C CYS A 120 -13.37 7.13 -12.88
N VAL A 121 -13.77 6.08 -13.59
CA VAL A 121 -13.74 4.71 -13.08
C VAL A 121 -13.25 3.72 -14.13
N ASP A 122 -12.70 2.60 -13.68
CA ASP A 122 -12.35 1.47 -14.54
C ASP A 122 -13.60 0.69 -14.99
N ARG A 123 -13.41 -0.37 -15.77
CA ARG A 123 -14.52 -1.21 -16.26
C ARG A 123 -15.31 -1.92 -15.15
N TYR A 124 -14.78 -1.97 -13.94
CA TYR A 124 -15.36 -2.62 -12.76
C TYR A 124 -15.96 -1.60 -11.77
N GLY A 125 -15.78 -0.30 -12.00
CA GLY A 125 -16.26 0.78 -11.14
C GLY A 125 -15.23 1.31 -10.13
N ASN A 126 -13.99 0.81 -10.12
CA ASN A 126 -12.95 1.34 -9.23
C ASN A 126 -12.60 2.77 -9.63
N ARG A 127 -12.57 3.69 -8.67
CA ARG A 127 -12.20 5.10 -8.92
C ARG A 127 -10.76 5.22 -9.45
N LEU A 128 -10.62 6.00 -10.51
CA LEU A 128 -9.36 6.37 -11.18
C LEU A 128 -9.16 7.90 -11.14
N ASP A 129 -7.90 8.33 -11.29
CA ASP A 129 -7.57 9.73 -11.55
C ASP A 129 -7.99 10.19 -12.97
N LEU A 130 -7.69 11.45 -13.33
CA LEU A 130 -8.03 11.99 -14.65
C LEU A 130 -7.19 11.38 -15.79
N ASP A 131 -6.07 10.75 -15.46
CA ASP A 131 -5.30 9.95 -16.40
C ASP A 131 -5.86 8.54 -16.58
N PHE A 132 -6.90 8.16 -15.83
CA PHE A 132 -7.47 6.81 -15.73
C PHE A 132 -6.48 5.80 -15.11
N ALA A 133 -5.67 6.27 -14.17
CA ALA A 133 -4.74 5.49 -13.37
C ALA A 133 -5.18 5.41 -11.90
N LYS A 134 -4.60 4.45 -11.17
CA LYS A 134 -4.72 4.30 -9.73
C LYS A 134 -3.37 3.96 -9.13
N GLY A 135 -2.86 4.86 -8.29
CA GLY A 135 -1.60 4.65 -7.54
C GLY A 135 -1.67 3.36 -6.71
N GLY A 136 -0.68 2.50 -6.89
CA GLY A 136 -0.60 1.18 -6.25
C GLY A 136 -1.64 0.16 -6.73
N GLY A 137 -2.54 0.54 -7.63
CA GLY A 137 -3.68 -0.28 -8.04
C GLY A 137 -4.78 -0.36 -6.97
N PRO A 138 -5.88 -1.10 -7.25
CA PRO A 138 -7.00 -1.21 -6.32
C PRO A 138 -6.63 -1.92 -5.01
N PHE A 139 -7.15 -1.43 -3.89
CA PHE A 139 -6.89 -1.97 -2.54
C PHE A 139 -7.18 -3.48 -2.45
N ALA A 140 -8.35 -3.91 -2.90
CA ALA A 140 -8.78 -5.31 -2.86
C ALA A 140 -8.02 -6.22 -3.83
N ASN A 141 -7.15 -5.68 -4.69
CA ASN A 141 -6.34 -6.46 -5.61
C ASN A 141 -4.99 -6.89 -5.03
N ALA A 142 -4.66 -6.53 -3.79
CA ALA A 142 -3.49 -7.01 -3.07
C ALA A 142 -3.41 -8.54 -2.99
N THR A 143 -2.21 -9.09 -2.83
CA THR A 143 -1.95 -10.52 -2.75
C THR A 143 -0.97 -10.86 -1.62
N SER A 144 -0.99 -12.11 -1.16
CA SER A 144 -0.12 -12.63 -0.10
C SER A 144 1.00 -13.55 -0.60
N THR A 145 1.11 -13.77 -1.92
CA THR A 145 2.16 -14.58 -2.55
C THR A 145 2.73 -13.91 -3.81
N LEU A 146 3.97 -14.25 -4.18
CA LEU A 146 4.59 -13.73 -5.40
C LEU A 146 3.99 -14.33 -6.69
N PRO A 147 3.74 -15.65 -6.80
CA PRO A 147 3.14 -16.22 -8.01
C PRO A 147 1.79 -15.59 -8.38
N ASP A 148 1.01 -15.18 -7.38
CA ASP A 148 -0.28 -14.51 -7.58
C ASP A 148 -0.19 -13.14 -8.26
N MET A 149 1.00 -12.53 -8.37
CA MET A 149 1.21 -11.31 -9.16
C MET A 149 1.06 -11.54 -10.67
N TRP A 150 1.18 -12.78 -11.14
CA TRP A 150 0.84 -13.15 -12.52
C TRP A 150 -0.64 -13.51 -12.69
N ASN A 151 -1.39 -13.60 -11.60
CA ASN A 151 -2.74 -14.17 -11.64
C ASN A 151 -3.79 -13.13 -12.02
N ARG A 152 -5.03 -13.61 -12.17
CA ARG A 152 -6.22 -12.77 -12.29
C ARG A 152 -6.35 -11.86 -11.07
N GLY A 153 -7.14 -10.80 -11.21
CA GLY A 153 -7.55 -9.99 -10.07
C GLY A 153 -8.40 -10.78 -9.09
N LYS A 154 -8.69 -10.20 -7.92
CA LYS A 154 -9.55 -10.81 -6.91
C LYS A 154 -10.88 -10.08 -6.74
N SER A 155 -11.90 -10.81 -6.33
CA SER A 155 -13.22 -10.32 -5.94
C SER A 155 -13.83 -11.22 -4.86
N GLY A 156 -14.67 -10.68 -3.99
CA GLY A 156 -15.65 -11.49 -3.24
C GLY A 156 -15.62 -11.36 -1.72
N LEU A 157 -14.57 -11.78 -0.99
CA LEU A 157 -14.61 -11.77 0.49
C LEU A 157 -14.71 -10.34 1.03
N PHE A 158 -14.05 -9.43 0.34
CA PHE A 158 -14.06 -8.02 0.63
C PHE A 158 -15.41 -7.34 0.30
N ARG A 159 -16.31 -7.93 -0.50
CA ARG A 159 -17.67 -7.38 -0.66
C ARG A 159 -18.51 -7.63 0.60
N ALA A 160 -18.25 -8.72 1.32
CA ALA A 160 -18.80 -8.91 2.67
C ALA A 160 -18.17 -7.94 3.67
N LEU A 161 -16.88 -7.61 3.52
CA LEU A 161 -16.20 -6.54 4.27
C LEU A 161 -16.87 -5.17 4.02
N ASP A 162 -17.12 -4.82 2.77
CA ASP A 162 -17.76 -3.56 2.35
C ASP A 162 -19.21 -3.47 2.87
N ILE A 163 -19.95 -4.59 2.87
CA ILE A 163 -21.28 -4.66 3.50
C ILE A 163 -21.21 -4.55 5.03
N ALA A 164 -20.22 -5.18 5.67
CA ALA A 164 -20.10 -5.22 7.13
C ALA A 164 -19.55 -3.92 7.73
N GLN A 165 -18.61 -3.25 7.03
CA GLN A 165 -17.94 -2.04 7.49
C GLN A 165 -18.54 -0.76 6.90
N LYS A 166 -19.28 -0.86 5.78
CA LYS A 166 -19.78 0.30 5.02
C LYS A 166 -18.68 1.34 4.77
N ASP A 167 -17.47 0.87 4.49
CA ASP A 167 -16.31 1.74 4.32
C ASP A 167 -16.36 2.39 2.93
N ALA A 168 -16.78 3.65 2.91
CA ALA A 168 -16.82 4.42 1.67
C ALA A 168 -15.41 4.65 1.10
N THR A 169 -14.37 4.71 1.94
CA THR A 169 -13.00 5.11 1.55
C THR A 169 -12.19 3.98 0.91
N HIS A 170 -12.58 2.73 1.12
CA HIS A 170 -11.96 1.55 0.51
C HIS A 170 -13.00 0.64 -0.14
N PRO A 171 -13.72 1.13 -1.18
CA PRO A 171 -14.77 0.35 -1.82
C PRO A 171 -14.18 -0.91 -2.45
N VAL A 172 -14.90 -2.02 -2.31
CA VAL A 172 -14.42 -3.31 -2.78
C VAL A 172 -15.22 -3.77 -3.98
N LEU A 173 -14.57 -3.70 -5.14
CA LEU A 173 -15.14 -4.09 -6.40
C LEU A 173 -14.33 -5.22 -7.05
N ASN A 174 -14.80 -5.68 -8.21
CA ASN A 174 -14.00 -6.55 -9.07
C ASN A 174 -12.72 -5.83 -9.49
N ASN A 175 -11.64 -6.58 -9.67
CA ASN A 175 -10.32 -6.02 -9.94
C ASN A 175 -9.72 -6.53 -11.26
N PRO A 176 -8.84 -5.74 -11.90
CA PRO A 176 -8.11 -6.13 -13.10
C PRO A 176 -7.07 -7.23 -12.80
N GLY A 177 -6.54 -7.84 -13.85
CA GLY A 177 -5.38 -8.73 -13.75
C GLY A 177 -4.17 -8.06 -13.09
N ARG A 178 -3.26 -8.86 -12.53
CA ARG A 178 -2.20 -8.37 -11.65
C ARG A 178 -0.85 -8.16 -12.33
N LEU A 179 -0.75 -8.38 -13.64
CA LEU A 179 0.53 -8.31 -14.36
C LEU A 179 1.20 -6.92 -14.28
N TYR A 180 0.47 -5.86 -13.96
CA TYR A 180 1.04 -4.54 -13.64
C TYR A 180 1.95 -4.54 -12.38
N MET A 181 1.75 -5.46 -11.43
CA MET A 181 2.65 -5.68 -10.29
C MET A 181 4.00 -6.25 -10.75
N VAL A 182 3.99 -7.13 -11.76
CA VAL A 182 5.20 -7.69 -12.36
C VAL A 182 5.97 -6.61 -13.13
N LEU A 183 5.26 -5.72 -13.84
CA LEU A 183 5.87 -4.53 -14.45
C LEU A 183 6.54 -3.64 -13.39
N ALA A 184 5.86 -3.38 -12.27
CA ALA A 184 6.43 -2.61 -11.17
C ALA A 184 7.71 -3.24 -10.62
N ALA A 185 7.72 -4.56 -10.39
CA ALA A 185 8.91 -5.27 -9.89
C ALA A 185 10.07 -5.27 -10.90
N ARG A 186 9.77 -5.41 -12.20
CA ARG A 186 10.78 -5.29 -13.27
C ARG A 186 11.40 -3.88 -13.33
N ARG A 187 10.57 -2.83 -13.19
CA ARG A 187 11.04 -1.43 -13.12
C ARG A 187 11.91 -1.19 -11.88
N LEU A 188 11.53 -1.72 -10.73
CA LEU A 188 12.32 -1.60 -9.50
C LEU A 188 13.67 -2.31 -9.64
N ALA A 189 13.70 -3.51 -10.22
CA ALA A 189 14.95 -4.21 -10.53
C ALA A 189 15.84 -3.40 -11.49
N ALA A 190 15.26 -2.80 -12.54
CA ALA A 190 16.00 -1.95 -13.46
C ALA A 190 16.59 -0.71 -12.78
N LEU A 191 15.83 -0.06 -11.88
CA LEU A 191 16.32 1.09 -11.09
C LEU A 191 17.53 0.72 -10.22
N VAL A 192 17.50 -0.46 -9.59
CA VAL A 192 18.64 -0.98 -8.83
C VAL A 192 19.86 -1.19 -9.73
N CYS A 193 19.68 -1.71 -10.94
CA CYS A 193 20.77 -1.87 -11.92
C CYS A 193 21.32 -0.52 -12.40
N MET A 194 20.46 0.47 -12.69
CA MET A 194 20.88 1.81 -13.11
C MET A 194 21.80 2.46 -12.08
N ILE A 195 21.47 2.35 -10.79
CA ILE A 195 22.33 2.86 -9.70
C ILE A 195 23.72 2.19 -9.73
N ARG A 196 23.79 0.90 -10.05
CA ARG A 196 25.05 0.14 -10.07
C ARG A 196 25.86 0.23 -11.35
N ASP A 197 25.23 0.68 -12.43
CA ASP A 197 25.95 1.03 -13.65
C ASP A 197 26.63 2.40 -13.50
N TYR A 198 26.15 3.26 -12.59
CA TYR A 198 26.85 4.49 -12.21
C TYR A 198 28.14 4.17 -11.44
N ASP A 199 28.04 3.36 -10.40
CA ASP A 199 29.18 2.80 -9.66
C ASP A 199 28.78 1.44 -9.07
N GLU A 200 29.59 0.40 -9.32
CA GLU A 200 29.29 -0.97 -8.93
C GLU A 200 29.14 -1.11 -7.40
N ASP A 201 29.84 -0.27 -6.61
CA ASP A 201 29.94 -0.29 -5.14
C ASP A 201 28.80 0.48 -4.47
N GLU A 202 27.87 1.03 -5.26
CA GLU A 202 26.71 1.71 -4.71
C GLU A 202 25.84 0.78 -3.86
N VAL A 203 25.50 1.31 -2.69
CA VAL A 203 24.64 0.67 -1.71
C VAL A 203 23.21 1.11 -1.95
N VAL A 204 22.32 0.14 -2.07
CA VAL A 204 20.88 0.38 -2.25
C VAL A 204 20.10 -0.22 -1.09
N SER A 205 19.37 0.63 -0.35
CA SER A 205 18.38 0.20 0.64
C SER A 205 16.98 0.38 0.06
N ILE A 206 16.07 -0.57 0.28
CA ILE A 206 14.67 -0.46 -0.10
C ILE A 206 13.82 -0.43 1.17
N VAL A 207 13.07 0.65 1.36
CA VAL A 207 12.04 0.76 2.41
C VAL A 207 10.68 0.63 1.76
N ALA A 208 10.00 -0.48 2.03
CA ALA A 208 8.76 -0.83 1.37
C ALA A 208 7.62 -0.96 2.38
N HIS A 209 6.40 -0.65 1.92
CA HIS A 209 5.17 -0.79 2.69
C HIS A 209 4.16 -1.67 1.99
N SER A 210 3.46 -2.50 2.77
CA SER A 210 2.31 -3.29 2.31
C SER A 210 2.63 -4.11 1.04
N GLN A 211 1.80 -4.04 0.00
CA GLN A 211 2.03 -4.71 -1.29
C GLN A 211 3.36 -4.32 -1.95
N GLY A 212 3.88 -3.12 -1.69
CA GLY A 212 5.20 -2.67 -2.11
C GLY A 212 6.33 -3.58 -1.60
N CYS A 213 6.13 -4.27 -0.47
CA CYS A 213 7.06 -5.27 0.03
C CYS A 213 7.16 -6.47 -0.92
N LEU A 214 6.04 -6.96 -1.46
CA LEU A 214 6.06 -8.08 -2.40
C LEU A 214 6.64 -7.67 -3.76
N ILE A 215 6.42 -6.42 -4.19
CA ILE A 215 7.09 -5.88 -5.39
C ILE A 215 8.60 -5.86 -5.17
N SER A 216 9.03 -5.46 -3.98
CA SER A 216 10.44 -5.43 -3.60
C SER A 216 11.05 -6.84 -3.55
N LEU A 217 10.33 -7.83 -2.99
CA LEU A 217 10.75 -9.23 -2.99
C LEU A 217 10.83 -9.79 -4.42
N LEU A 218 9.84 -9.52 -5.27
CA LEU A 218 9.85 -9.96 -6.67
C LEU A 218 10.98 -9.29 -7.47
N ALA A 219 11.27 -8.01 -7.22
CA ALA A 219 12.41 -7.34 -7.83
C ALA A 219 13.73 -8.03 -7.44
N GLN A 220 13.89 -8.45 -6.17
CA GLN A 220 15.07 -9.21 -5.74
C GLN A 220 15.14 -10.59 -6.41
N ALA A 221 14.00 -11.27 -6.56
CA ALA A 221 13.94 -12.53 -7.27
C ALA A 221 14.36 -12.38 -8.74
N PHE A 222 13.96 -11.30 -9.41
CA PHE A 222 14.46 -10.98 -10.76
C PHE A 222 15.96 -10.70 -10.75
N LEU A 223 16.48 -9.93 -9.80
CA LEU A 223 17.92 -9.63 -9.73
C LEU A 223 18.79 -10.86 -9.45
N LEU A 224 18.23 -11.87 -8.78
CA LEU A 224 18.90 -13.15 -8.50
C LEU A 224 18.86 -14.12 -9.69
N SER A 225 17.89 -13.95 -10.61
CA SER A 225 17.64 -14.93 -11.67
C SER A 225 18.79 -14.99 -12.67
N SER A 226 19.03 -16.21 -13.15
CA SER A 226 19.96 -16.49 -14.24
C SER A 226 19.58 -15.73 -15.51
N GLU A 227 18.29 -15.59 -15.82
CA GLU A 227 17.82 -14.82 -16.97
C GLU A 227 18.17 -13.33 -16.89
N MET A 228 18.06 -12.71 -15.71
CA MET A 228 18.49 -11.32 -15.55
C MET A 228 19.99 -11.18 -15.69
N LYS A 229 20.77 -12.11 -15.11
CA LYS A 229 22.24 -12.07 -15.18
C LYS A 229 22.78 -12.23 -16.60
N LYS A 230 22.03 -12.89 -17.50
CA LYS A 230 22.38 -12.96 -18.94
C LYS A 230 22.31 -11.61 -19.64
N ILE A 231 21.36 -10.75 -19.26
CA ILE A 231 21.15 -9.43 -19.89
C ILE A 231 21.75 -8.27 -19.08
N GLN A 232 22.14 -8.52 -17.83
CA GLN A 232 22.75 -7.57 -16.91
C GLN A 232 23.75 -8.30 -16.00
N ALA A 233 25.02 -8.32 -16.38
CA ALA A 233 26.04 -9.14 -15.70
C ALA A 233 26.27 -8.77 -14.22
N ASN A 234 26.18 -7.47 -13.87
CA ASN A 234 26.29 -6.97 -12.50
C ASN A 234 24.94 -6.95 -11.74
N ALA A 235 23.90 -7.61 -12.26
CA ALA A 235 22.62 -7.71 -11.57
C ALA A 235 22.79 -8.38 -10.20
N ARG A 236 22.36 -7.65 -9.17
CA ARG A 236 22.53 -8.02 -7.76
C ARG A 236 21.31 -7.55 -6.97
N PRO A 237 20.88 -8.23 -5.90
CA PRO A 237 19.84 -7.70 -5.01
C PRO A 237 20.23 -6.38 -4.35
N ALA A 238 19.27 -5.61 -3.86
CA ALA A 238 19.51 -4.49 -2.96
C ALA A 238 20.33 -4.93 -1.73
N ASP A 239 21.10 -3.99 -1.18
CA ASP A 239 21.98 -4.23 -0.03
C ASP A 239 21.20 -4.26 1.28
N ASN A 240 20.00 -3.70 1.33
CA ASN A 240 19.16 -3.76 2.52
C ASN A 240 17.68 -3.71 2.13
N LEU A 241 16.86 -4.51 2.81
CA LEU A 241 15.41 -4.51 2.65
C LEU A 241 14.76 -4.21 4.00
N ILE A 242 13.87 -3.23 4.05
CA ILE A 242 13.03 -2.95 5.22
C ILE A 242 11.58 -3.09 4.77
N MET A 243 10.93 -4.16 5.23
CA MET A 243 9.55 -4.51 4.88
C MET A 243 8.62 -4.09 6.02
N THR A 244 7.73 -3.14 5.76
CA THR A 244 6.76 -2.64 6.73
C THR A 244 5.37 -3.14 6.40
N HIS A 245 4.71 -3.79 7.37
CA HIS A 245 3.37 -4.37 7.19
C HIS A 245 3.19 -5.26 5.95
N PRO A 246 4.15 -6.14 5.57
CA PRO A 246 3.97 -6.98 4.38
C PRO A 246 2.76 -7.92 4.50
N PRO A 247 1.88 -7.98 3.49
CA PRO A 247 0.78 -8.95 3.44
C PRO A 247 1.26 -10.37 3.07
N TYR A 248 2.57 -10.56 2.85
CA TYR A 248 3.14 -11.88 2.56
C TYR A 248 2.77 -12.85 3.68
N SER A 249 2.16 -13.98 3.33
CA SER A 249 1.60 -14.89 4.32
C SER A 249 2.25 -16.26 4.24
N LEU A 250 2.59 -16.80 5.42
CA LEU A 250 3.02 -18.18 5.59
C LEU A 250 1.82 -19.11 5.88
N VAL A 251 0.60 -18.57 6.00
CA VAL A 251 -0.62 -19.37 6.17
C VAL A 251 -1.09 -19.85 4.81
N ASP A 252 -1.21 -21.18 4.65
CA ASP A 252 -1.67 -21.82 3.41
C ASP A 252 -3.10 -22.39 3.50
N SER A 253 -3.67 -22.32 4.70
CA SER A 253 -4.95 -22.92 5.03
C SER A 253 -5.93 -21.85 5.49
N LEU A 254 -6.60 -21.25 4.51
CA LEU A 254 -7.65 -20.27 4.78
C LEU A 254 -8.88 -20.96 5.43
N PRO A 255 -9.56 -20.28 6.38
CA PRO A 255 -10.85 -20.73 6.89
C PRO A 255 -11.84 -21.03 5.75
N GLN A 256 -12.68 -22.06 5.88
CA GLN A 256 -13.59 -22.49 4.81
C GLN A 256 -14.54 -21.38 4.34
N THR A 257 -14.96 -20.51 5.26
CA THR A 257 -15.77 -19.32 4.98
C THR A 257 -15.03 -18.31 4.10
N ALA A 258 -13.75 -18.02 4.42
CA ALA A 258 -12.90 -17.14 3.62
C ALA A 258 -12.69 -17.70 2.20
N ARG A 259 -12.43 -19.01 2.08
CA ARG A 259 -12.26 -19.68 0.78
C ARG A 259 -13.49 -19.59 -0.12
N ARG A 260 -14.68 -19.77 0.45
CA ARG A 260 -15.96 -19.70 -0.30
C ARG A 260 -16.31 -18.30 -0.77
N ALA A 261 -15.61 -17.27 -0.30
CA ALA A 261 -15.84 -15.90 -0.74
C ALA A 261 -14.68 -15.34 -1.57
N ASP A 262 -13.56 -16.05 -1.69
CA ASP A 262 -12.38 -15.57 -2.41
C ASP A 262 -12.38 -16.07 -3.87
N TYR A 263 -12.81 -15.22 -4.80
CA TYR A 263 -12.93 -15.55 -6.22
C TYR A 263 -12.00 -14.70 -7.09
N TYR A 264 -11.65 -15.22 -8.27
CA TYR A 264 -10.89 -14.46 -9.26
C TYR A 264 -11.82 -13.56 -10.09
N SER A 265 -11.35 -12.37 -10.43
CA SER A 265 -12.00 -11.41 -11.31
C SER A 265 -11.00 -10.83 -12.30
N GLY A 266 -11.48 -10.40 -13.46
CA GLY A 266 -10.62 -9.79 -14.48
C GLY A 266 -9.50 -10.72 -14.97
N ALA A 267 -8.80 -10.27 -16.00
CA ALA A 267 -7.67 -10.99 -16.57
C ALA A 267 -6.82 -10.02 -17.40
N ASP A 268 -5.53 -10.26 -17.45
CA ASP A 268 -4.64 -9.69 -18.45
C ASP A 268 -4.73 -10.53 -19.74
N ALA A 269 -4.98 -9.88 -20.88
CA ALA A 269 -5.09 -10.55 -22.18
C ALA A 269 -3.83 -11.37 -22.52
N ARG A 270 -2.66 -10.88 -22.10
CA ARG A 270 -1.35 -11.50 -22.31
C ARG A 270 -1.15 -12.81 -21.53
N MET A 271 -1.92 -13.00 -20.45
CA MET A 271 -1.89 -14.18 -19.59
C MET A 271 -2.94 -15.23 -19.99
N SER A 272 -3.67 -15.01 -21.09
CA SER A 272 -4.62 -15.99 -21.64
C SER A 272 -3.92 -17.34 -21.86
N GLY A 273 -4.56 -18.43 -21.40
CA GLY A 273 -4.01 -19.79 -21.46
C GLY A 273 -2.81 -20.08 -20.55
N GLN A 274 -2.50 -19.20 -19.59
CA GLN A 274 -1.38 -19.38 -18.64
C GLN A 274 -1.81 -19.40 -17.17
N TYR A 275 -3.06 -19.06 -16.86
CA TYR A 275 -3.55 -19.00 -15.47
C TYR A 275 -3.58 -20.35 -14.77
N ASP A 276 -3.88 -21.44 -15.47
CA ASP A 276 -4.05 -22.77 -14.85
C ASP A 276 -2.78 -23.24 -14.11
N ARG A 277 -1.60 -22.75 -14.50
CA ARG A 277 -0.30 -23.05 -13.86
C ARG A 277 -0.12 -22.39 -12.48
N ILE A 278 -0.93 -21.39 -12.19
CA ILE A 278 -0.88 -20.58 -10.96
C ILE A 278 -2.26 -20.49 -10.31
N ALA A 279 -3.21 -21.32 -10.76
CA ALA A 279 -4.59 -21.34 -10.28
C ALA A 279 -4.70 -22.27 -9.07
N GLY A 280 -4.65 -21.70 -7.86
CA GLY A 280 -4.81 -22.46 -6.62
C GLY A 280 -4.17 -21.72 -5.45
N ASN A 281 -4.11 -22.35 -4.28
CA ASN A 281 -3.39 -21.77 -3.15
C ASN A 281 -1.96 -22.32 -3.12
N GLN A 282 -0.99 -21.42 -3.02
CA GLN A 282 0.39 -21.83 -2.72
C GLN A 282 0.46 -22.49 -1.34
N THR A 283 1.14 -23.62 -1.26
CA THR A 283 1.40 -24.34 0.00
C THR A 283 2.35 -23.57 0.92
N LEU A 284 2.41 -23.94 2.20
CA LEU A 284 3.41 -23.43 3.14
C LEU A 284 4.82 -23.67 2.60
N ASN A 285 5.09 -24.83 2.01
CA ASN A 285 6.40 -25.14 1.46
C ASN A 285 6.81 -24.14 0.37
N ALA A 286 5.94 -23.83 -0.58
CA ALA A 286 6.22 -22.85 -1.63
C ALA A 286 6.45 -21.44 -1.06
N ARG A 287 5.59 -21.00 -0.13
CA ARG A 287 5.68 -19.70 0.52
C ARG A 287 7.00 -19.57 1.31
N MET A 288 7.26 -20.50 2.23
CA MET A 288 8.45 -20.46 3.08
C MET A 288 9.74 -20.57 2.25
N SER A 289 9.80 -21.50 1.30
CA SER A 289 10.99 -21.68 0.47
C SER A 289 11.27 -20.48 -0.42
N THR A 290 10.24 -19.86 -1.02
CA THR A 290 10.40 -18.63 -1.79
C THR A 290 10.98 -17.50 -0.94
N LEU A 291 10.42 -17.25 0.24
CA LEU A 291 10.87 -16.19 1.13
C LEU A 291 12.32 -16.44 1.61
N ALA A 292 12.63 -17.67 2.02
CA ALA A 292 13.97 -18.06 2.44
C ALA A 292 14.99 -17.93 1.30
N ASN A 293 14.66 -18.38 0.09
CA ASN A 293 15.58 -18.29 -1.03
C ASN A 293 15.93 -16.84 -1.36
N ILE A 294 14.94 -15.93 -1.37
CA ILE A 294 15.17 -14.50 -1.65
C ILE A 294 16.04 -13.87 -0.56
N ILE A 295 15.70 -14.06 0.72
CA ILE A 295 16.43 -13.47 1.84
C ILE A 295 17.87 -14.00 1.93
N ASN A 296 18.06 -15.32 1.78
CA ASN A 296 19.39 -15.90 1.73
C ASN A 296 20.17 -15.43 0.49
N GLY A 297 19.50 -15.22 -0.64
CA GLY A 297 20.08 -14.66 -1.85
C GLY A 297 20.57 -13.22 -1.66
N VAL A 298 19.79 -12.38 -0.98
CA VAL A 298 20.18 -11.01 -0.59
C VAL A 298 21.42 -11.07 0.33
N TRP A 299 21.40 -11.91 1.36
CA TRP A 299 22.51 -12.07 2.30
C TRP A 299 23.81 -12.59 1.65
N ALA A 300 23.68 -13.56 0.74
CA ALA A 300 24.81 -14.13 0.00
C ALA A 300 25.40 -13.13 -1.00
N SER A 301 24.58 -12.20 -1.50
CA SER A 301 24.97 -11.16 -2.46
C SER A 301 25.43 -9.86 -1.79
N ARG A 302 25.61 -9.85 -0.47
CA ARG A 302 26.07 -8.66 0.26
C ARG A 302 27.44 -8.22 -0.25
N ARG A 303 27.57 -6.94 -0.58
CA ARG A 303 28.86 -6.37 -0.97
C ARG A 303 29.55 -5.82 0.28
N THR A 304 30.78 -6.24 0.53
CA THR A 304 31.61 -5.72 1.64
C THR A 304 32.57 -4.64 1.19
N SER A 305 32.60 -4.34 -0.11
CA SER A 305 33.33 -3.23 -0.70
C SER A 305 32.42 -2.00 -0.85
N PRO A 306 32.93 -0.79 -0.59
CA PRO A 306 34.16 -0.55 0.19
C PRO A 306 34.01 -1.09 1.63
N PRO A 307 35.11 -1.42 2.33
CA PRO A 307 35.04 -1.78 3.74
C PRO A 307 34.29 -0.71 4.53
N PHE A 308 33.49 -1.10 5.51
CA PHE A 308 32.62 -0.17 6.25
C PHE A 308 33.42 0.96 6.92
N GLN A 309 34.61 0.65 7.42
CA GLN A 309 35.54 1.59 8.03
C GLN A 309 36.08 2.65 7.05
N ALA A 310 36.10 2.33 5.75
CA ALA A 310 36.60 3.26 4.74
C ALA A 310 35.68 4.47 4.57
N MET A 311 34.42 4.40 5.04
CA MET A 311 33.44 5.47 4.87
C MET A 311 33.88 6.80 5.47
N SER A 312 34.75 6.78 6.48
CA SER A 312 35.32 7.97 7.11
C SER A 312 36.33 8.72 6.24
N ASP A 313 36.73 8.21 5.07
CA ASP A 313 37.64 8.90 4.15
C ASP A 313 36.91 10.02 3.38
N PRO A 314 37.17 11.30 3.71
CA PRO A 314 36.48 12.43 3.09
C PRO A 314 36.93 12.68 1.64
N GLN A 315 38.09 12.16 1.21
CA GLN A 315 38.56 12.31 -0.17
C GLN A 315 37.87 11.32 -1.10
N LYS A 316 37.53 10.13 -0.58
CA LYS A 316 36.88 9.08 -1.37
C LYS A 316 35.35 9.16 -1.34
N PHE A 317 34.77 9.53 -0.20
CA PHE A 317 33.31 9.49 0.01
C PHE A 317 32.69 10.86 0.26
N PHE A 318 33.44 11.94 0.03
CA PHE A 318 32.94 13.32 0.04
C PHE A 318 32.07 13.67 1.26
N GLY A 319 32.44 13.17 2.44
CA GLY A 319 31.72 13.42 3.68
C GLY A 319 30.38 12.70 3.81
N ALA A 320 30.21 11.52 3.18
CA ALA A 320 29.06 10.64 3.40
C ALA A 320 28.80 10.34 4.88
N VAL A 321 29.85 10.39 5.70
CA VAL A 321 29.80 10.39 7.17
C VAL A 321 30.62 11.57 7.71
N GLY A 322 30.19 12.11 8.84
CA GLY A 322 30.83 13.22 9.54
C GLY A 322 32.01 12.80 10.40
N LYS A 323 32.74 13.81 10.91
CA LYS A 323 34.01 13.62 11.61
C LYS A 323 33.88 12.86 12.93
N LYS A 324 32.71 12.90 13.57
CA LYS A 324 32.45 12.20 14.84
C LYS A 324 32.01 10.76 14.64
N TRP A 325 31.60 10.38 13.43
CA TRP A 325 31.19 9.01 13.16
C TRP A 325 32.38 8.04 13.27
N ARG A 326 32.10 6.84 13.79
CA ARG A 326 33.06 5.76 14.01
C ARG A 326 32.41 4.46 13.58
N ALA A 327 33.06 3.74 12.67
CA ALA A 327 32.51 2.51 12.10
C ALA A 327 32.35 1.40 13.15
N GLU A 328 33.23 1.37 14.15
CA GLU A 328 33.21 0.44 15.29
C GLU A 328 32.06 0.69 16.28
N GLU A 329 31.44 1.88 16.25
CA GLU A 329 30.27 2.23 17.06
C GLU A 329 28.95 2.16 16.27
N ASP A 330 29.01 1.75 15.02
CA ASP A 330 27.87 1.59 14.12
C ASP A 330 27.84 0.17 13.54
N ARG A 331 26.82 -0.14 12.75
CA ARG A 331 26.57 -1.46 12.18
C ARG A 331 26.56 -1.38 10.66
N ASP A 332 27.25 -2.35 10.04
CA ASP A 332 27.11 -2.60 8.62
C ASP A 332 25.83 -3.41 8.37
N ASN A 333 24.88 -2.80 7.65
CA ASN A 333 23.58 -3.41 7.36
C ASN A 333 23.49 -4.02 5.95
N ARG A 334 24.60 -4.07 5.21
CA ARG A 334 24.63 -4.68 3.88
C ARG A 334 24.35 -6.19 3.96
N GLY A 335 23.43 -6.66 3.12
CA GLY A 335 22.88 -8.01 3.08
C GLY A 335 21.66 -8.25 3.99
N LYS A 336 21.27 -7.30 4.85
CA LYS A 336 20.24 -7.54 5.86
C LYS A 336 18.83 -7.27 5.35
N THR A 337 17.89 -8.08 5.81
CA THR A 337 16.45 -7.89 5.60
C THR A 337 15.75 -7.73 6.95
N TYR A 338 15.10 -6.59 7.15
CA TYR A 338 14.31 -6.26 8.33
C TYR A 338 12.82 -6.41 8.05
N LEU A 339 12.12 -7.19 8.86
CA LEU A 339 10.67 -7.21 8.96
C LEU A 339 10.22 -6.31 10.10
N TYR A 340 9.45 -5.28 9.78
CA TYR A 340 8.73 -4.46 10.75
C TYR A 340 7.28 -4.90 10.79
N PHE A 341 6.86 -5.51 11.91
CA PHE A 341 5.51 -5.97 12.09
C PHE A 341 4.81 -5.26 13.25
N CYS A 342 3.48 -5.15 13.14
CA CYS A 342 2.62 -4.47 14.09
C CYS A 342 1.40 -5.35 14.43
N PRO A 343 1.32 -5.89 15.65
CA PRO A 343 0.16 -6.65 16.13
C PRO A 343 -1.17 -5.88 16.07
N GLU A 344 -1.11 -4.55 16.07
CA GLU A 344 -2.26 -3.65 15.94
C GLU A 344 -2.73 -3.45 14.48
N ASP A 345 -2.00 -3.91 13.46
CA ASP A 345 -2.41 -3.79 12.06
C ASP A 345 -3.63 -4.67 11.75
N MET A 346 -4.76 -4.03 11.48
CA MET A 346 -6.00 -4.71 11.16
C MET A 346 -6.15 -5.04 9.67
N THR A 347 -5.46 -4.37 8.75
CA THR A 347 -5.58 -4.65 7.31
C THR A 347 -4.95 -5.99 6.96
N VAL A 348 -3.71 -6.25 7.38
CA VAL A 348 -3.06 -7.55 7.07
C VAL A 348 -3.42 -8.64 8.10
N ALA A 349 -4.23 -8.32 9.10
CA ALA A 349 -4.92 -9.28 9.99
C ALA A 349 -6.20 -9.88 9.39
N LEU A 350 -6.61 -9.47 8.16
CA LEU A 350 -7.74 -10.10 7.48
C LEU A 350 -7.54 -11.63 7.39
N SER A 351 -8.62 -12.38 7.56
CA SER A 351 -8.60 -13.85 7.67
C SER A 351 -8.10 -14.55 6.41
N ASN A 352 -8.22 -13.90 5.24
CA ASN A 352 -7.65 -14.36 3.96
C ASN A 352 -6.22 -13.87 3.70
N VAL A 353 -5.67 -12.99 4.53
CA VAL A 353 -4.31 -12.44 4.40
C VAL A 353 -3.41 -13.04 5.48
N GLN A 354 -3.63 -12.71 6.76
CA GLN A 354 -2.81 -13.13 7.90
C GLN A 354 -1.30 -12.94 7.65
N GLY A 355 -0.93 -11.74 7.18
CA GLY A 355 0.43 -11.45 6.72
C GLY A 355 1.46 -11.41 7.85
N ILE A 356 2.72 -11.70 7.53
CA ILE A 356 3.84 -11.60 8.49
C ILE A 356 4.05 -10.16 9.00
N GLY A 357 3.51 -9.15 8.31
CA GLY A 357 3.49 -7.77 8.77
C GLY A 357 2.57 -7.48 9.98
N TRP A 358 1.64 -8.38 10.29
CA TRP A 358 0.79 -8.29 11.47
C TRP A 358 1.34 -9.14 12.62
N GLN A 359 1.67 -10.39 12.32
CA GLN A 359 2.01 -11.39 13.33
C GLN A 359 3.51 -11.69 13.48
N GLY A 360 4.39 -11.16 12.62
CA GLY A 360 5.80 -11.54 12.58
C GLY A 360 6.01 -12.98 12.08
N VAL A 361 7.27 -13.42 12.04
CA VAL A 361 7.67 -14.77 11.63
C VAL A 361 7.89 -15.65 12.88
N PRO A 362 7.22 -16.81 12.99
CA PRO A 362 7.38 -17.73 14.13
C PRO A 362 8.63 -18.61 14.01
N ASP A 363 9.09 -19.17 15.12
CA ASP A 363 10.21 -20.14 15.12
C ASP A 363 9.81 -21.48 14.50
N TYR A 364 8.56 -21.89 14.67
CA TYR A 364 7.98 -23.09 14.05
C TYR A 364 6.63 -22.77 13.43
N ILE A 365 6.32 -23.42 12.30
CA ILE A 365 5.01 -23.34 11.65
C ILE A 365 4.64 -24.69 11.05
N ILE A 366 3.34 -25.01 11.10
CA ILE A 366 2.76 -26.17 10.43
C ILE A 366 1.92 -25.71 9.26
N GLY A 367 2.04 -26.42 8.15
CA GLY A 367 1.22 -26.23 6.97
C GLY A 367 1.34 -27.45 6.08
N LYS A 368 1.26 -27.24 4.77
CA LYS A 368 1.21 -28.28 3.77
C LYS A 368 2.40 -28.23 2.85
N ARG A 369 2.69 -29.37 2.24
CA ARG A 369 3.58 -29.53 1.10
C ARG A 369 3.08 -30.60 0.16
N ILE A 370 3.50 -30.57 -1.10
CA ILE A 370 3.34 -31.69 -2.02
C ILE A 370 4.50 -32.67 -1.82
N LYS A 371 4.14 -33.94 -1.70
CA LYS A 371 5.05 -35.07 -1.75
C LYS A 371 4.82 -35.84 -3.04
N THR A 372 5.87 -35.89 -3.86
CA THR A 372 5.93 -36.69 -5.08
C THR A 372 6.52 -38.06 -4.77
N GLN A 373 5.84 -39.12 -5.19
CA GLN A 373 6.29 -40.50 -5.07
C GLN A 373 6.14 -41.22 -6.40
N ASN A 374 7.17 -41.96 -6.82
CA ASN A 374 7.11 -42.76 -8.03
C ASN A 374 6.64 -44.17 -7.69
N PHE A 375 5.50 -44.59 -8.24
CA PHE A 375 4.98 -45.95 -8.14
C PHE A 375 4.91 -46.55 -9.54
N ASN A 376 5.76 -47.55 -9.83
CA ASN A 376 5.80 -48.25 -11.12
C ASN A 376 5.86 -47.33 -12.36
N GLY A 377 6.64 -46.25 -12.28
CA GLY A 377 6.77 -45.27 -13.37
C GLY A 377 5.66 -44.22 -13.45
N VAL A 378 4.66 -44.28 -12.57
CA VAL A 378 3.62 -43.25 -12.42
C VAL A 378 3.97 -42.32 -11.26
N GLU A 379 4.02 -41.02 -11.54
CA GLU A 379 4.24 -39.99 -10.54
C GLU A 379 2.94 -39.73 -9.77
N LYS A 380 2.89 -40.09 -8.48
CA LYS A 380 1.78 -39.78 -7.57
C LYS A 380 2.14 -38.54 -6.74
N ARG A 381 1.30 -37.51 -6.81
CA ARG A 381 1.42 -36.27 -6.03
C ARG A 381 0.39 -36.25 -4.92
N THR A 382 0.84 -36.09 -3.69
CA THR A 382 -0.01 -36.12 -2.49
C THR A 382 0.25 -34.89 -1.62
N LEU A 383 -0.80 -34.33 -1.04
CA LEU A 383 -0.68 -33.23 -0.09
C LEU A 383 -0.43 -33.81 1.31
N VAL A 384 0.67 -33.41 1.94
CA VAL A 384 1.03 -33.87 3.28
C VAL A 384 1.30 -32.68 4.19
N GLN A 385 1.24 -32.91 5.50
CA GLN A 385 1.60 -31.91 6.49
C GLN A 385 3.13 -31.70 6.53
N ASP A 386 3.56 -30.45 6.66
CA ASP A 386 4.96 -30.05 6.76
C ASP A 386 5.16 -29.22 8.04
N ILE A 387 6.26 -29.49 8.76
CA ILE A 387 6.67 -28.71 9.93
C ILE A 387 7.96 -27.99 9.52
N ARG A 388 7.94 -26.65 9.58
CA ARG A 388 9.03 -25.80 9.14
C ARG A 388 9.58 -24.96 10.29
N GLN A 389 10.83 -24.49 10.14
CA GLN A 389 11.52 -23.65 11.12
C GLN A 389 11.89 -22.30 10.50
N PRO A 390 10.91 -21.38 10.29
CA PRO A 390 11.12 -20.18 9.48
C PRO A 390 12.33 -19.35 9.91
N MET A 391 12.48 -19.05 11.20
CA MET A 391 13.62 -18.26 11.70
C MET A 391 14.99 -18.88 11.37
N LYS A 392 15.09 -20.21 11.37
CA LYS A 392 16.31 -20.93 11.00
C LYS A 392 16.54 -20.88 9.49
N GLU A 393 15.48 -21.08 8.71
CA GLU A 393 15.54 -21.13 7.24
C GLU A 393 15.81 -19.76 6.61
N LEU A 394 15.32 -18.67 7.21
CA LEU A 394 15.62 -17.30 6.81
C LEU A 394 17.07 -16.89 7.10
N GLY A 395 17.75 -17.60 7.99
CA GLY A 395 19.18 -17.49 8.22
C GLY A 395 19.65 -16.18 8.85
N ALA A 396 20.97 -15.96 8.80
CA ALA A 396 21.65 -14.86 9.50
C ALA A 396 21.35 -13.47 8.94
N GLY A 397 20.80 -13.37 7.72
CA GLY A 397 20.46 -12.11 7.08
C GLY A 397 19.09 -11.55 7.47
N PHE A 398 18.28 -12.30 8.23
CA PHE A 398 16.91 -11.89 8.58
C PHE A 398 16.80 -11.36 10.00
N PHE A 399 16.13 -10.22 10.12
CA PHE A 399 15.88 -9.54 11.38
C PHE A 399 14.41 -9.14 11.45
N GLN A 400 13.78 -9.25 12.62
CA GLN A 400 12.44 -8.72 12.83
C GLN A 400 12.35 -7.82 14.06
N ARG A 401 11.56 -6.77 13.95
CA ARG A 401 11.24 -5.82 15.00
C ARG A 401 9.73 -5.74 15.16
N VAL A 402 9.27 -5.73 16.41
CA VAL A 402 7.88 -5.46 16.76
C VAL A 402 7.71 -3.97 17.04
N PHE A 403 6.74 -3.35 16.38
CA PHE A 403 6.26 -2.00 16.67
C PHE A 403 4.88 -2.13 17.27
N THR A 404 4.72 -1.74 18.54
CA THR A 404 3.46 -1.94 19.25
C THR A 404 3.32 -0.94 20.39
N ASN A 405 2.08 -0.58 20.71
CA ASN A 405 1.70 0.16 21.91
C ASN A 405 1.33 -0.78 23.06
N LYS A 406 1.38 -2.10 22.84
CA LYS A 406 1.12 -3.11 23.87
C LYS A 406 2.09 -2.99 25.04
N ARG A 407 1.58 -3.37 26.21
CA ARG A 407 2.34 -3.47 27.46
C ARG A 407 2.62 -4.91 27.80
N ARG A 408 3.81 -5.17 28.37
CA ARG A 408 4.26 -6.52 28.74
C ARG A 408 4.93 -6.53 30.13
N PRO A 409 4.86 -7.66 30.86
CA PRO A 409 4.09 -8.86 30.54
C PRO A 409 2.58 -8.65 30.75
N ASP A 410 2.17 -7.73 31.63
CA ASP A 410 0.76 -7.41 31.86
C ASP A 410 0.21 -6.41 30.82
N PRO A 411 -0.90 -6.71 30.10
CA PRO A 411 -1.45 -5.81 29.08
C PRO A 411 -1.94 -4.45 29.57
N LYS A 412 -2.25 -4.31 30.88
CA LYS A 412 -2.79 -3.07 31.46
C LYS A 412 -1.69 -2.27 32.17
N ASN A 413 -0.91 -2.93 33.02
CA ASN A 413 0.04 -2.32 33.95
C ASN A 413 1.50 -2.61 33.60
N GLY A 414 1.76 -3.40 32.56
CA GLY A 414 3.12 -3.73 32.13
C GLY A 414 3.90 -2.53 31.58
N ALA A 415 5.19 -2.76 31.37
CA ALA A 415 6.06 -1.79 30.73
C ALA A 415 5.71 -1.65 29.23
N PRO A 416 5.89 -0.45 28.64
CA PRO A 416 5.79 -0.31 27.19
C PRO A 416 6.86 -1.15 26.51
N VAL A 417 6.49 -1.81 25.42
CA VAL A 417 7.43 -2.52 24.56
C VAL A 417 8.19 -1.50 23.72
N LEU A 418 9.52 -1.47 23.86
CA LEU A 418 10.36 -0.54 23.11
C LEU A 418 10.98 -1.25 21.91
N VAL A 419 11.03 -0.55 20.77
CA VAL A 419 11.73 -0.97 19.58
C VAL A 419 13.24 -0.84 19.81
N GLY A 420 14.00 -1.87 19.44
CA GLY A 420 15.46 -1.87 19.57
C GLY A 420 15.98 -2.32 20.93
N GLN A 421 15.17 -2.99 21.75
CA GLN A 421 15.66 -3.69 22.95
C GLN A 421 16.55 -4.90 22.58
N PRO A 422 17.39 -5.40 23.50
CA PRO A 422 18.11 -6.66 23.33
C PRO A 422 17.20 -7.82 22.94
N ASN A 423 17.78 -8.82 22.25
CA ASN A 423 17.06 -9.98 21.75
C ASN A 423 16.11 -10.54 22.80
N SER A 424 14.85 -10.65 22.43
CA SER A 424 13.76 -10.97 23.35
C SER A 424 12.70 -11.83 22.67
N ILE A 425 11.87 -12.45 23.49
CA ILE A 425 10.66 -13.13 23.02
C ILE A 425 9.48 -12.19 23.24
N PHE A 426 8.76 -11.90 22.18
CA PHE A 426 7.53 -11.13 22.23
C PHE A 426 6.31 -12.06 22.21
N GLU A 427 5.44 -11.93 23.20
CA GLU A 427 4.15 -12.64 23.23
C GLU A 427 3.11 -11.80 22.49
N LEU A 428 2.58 -12.33 21.38
CA LEU A 428 1.66 -11.61 20.49
C LEU A 428 0.38 -11.18 21.20
N ARG A 429 -0.16 -12.09 22.01
CA ARG A 429 -1.39 -11.89 22.77
C ARG A 429 -1.32 -12.59 24.12
N MET A 430 -1.54 -11.84 25.20
CA MET A 430 -1.65 -12.39 26.54
C MET A 430 -3.06 -12.99 26.76
N PRO A 431 -3.21 -14.00 27.64
CA PRO A 431 -4.53 -14.49 28.03
C PRO A 431 -5.45 -13.35 28.51
N GLY A 432 -6.65 -13.26 27.94
CA GLY A 432 -7.63 -12.20 28.25
C GLY A 432 -7.36 -10.85 27.59
N GLU A 433 -6.26 -10.67 26.84
CA GLU A 433 -6.01 -9.48 26.04
C GLU A 433 -6.97 -9.42 24.84
N ASN A 434 -7.61 -8.27 24.62
CA ASN A 434 -8.36 -8.00 23.41
C ASN A 434 -7.40 -7.46 22.34
N ASP A 435 -7.09 -8.27 21.34
CA ASP A 435 -6.17 -7.96 20.24
C ASP A 435 -6.80 -7.08 19.14
N LEU A 436 -8.11 -6.88 19.18
CA LEU A 436 -8.86 -6.09 18.21
C LEU A 436 -9.49 -4.82 18.83
N GLY A 437 -9.36 -4.62 20.15
CA GLY A 437 -10.09 -3.58 20.89
C GLY A 437 -9.60 -2.15 20.66
N HIS A 438 -8.47 -1.96 19.98
CA HIS A 438 -7.82 -0.66 19.80
C HIS A 438 -8.40 0.19 18.67
N THR A 439 -9.32 -0.34 17.84
CA THR A 439 -9.94 0.42 16.75
C THR A 439 -11.39 0.04 16.48
N ALA A 440 -12.19 0.99 16.00
CA ALA A 440 -13.58 0.78 15.59
C ALA A 440 -13.69 -0.10 14.34
N VAL A 441 -12.63 -0.19 13.54
CA VAL A 441 -12.56 -1.02 12.32
C VAL A 441 -12.85 -2.50 12.60
N SER A 442 -12.63 -2.95 13.83
CA SER A 442 -12.89 -4.31 14.31
C SER A 442 -14.13 -4.43 15.18
N GLU A 443 -14.82 -3.34 15.53
CA GLU A 443 -15.97 -3.37 16.42
C GLU A 443 -17.23 -3.84 15.70
N GLY A 444 -17.34 -5.14 15.50
CA GLY A 444 -18.54 -5.77 14.99
C GLY A 444 -18.41 -7.28 15.04
N ILE A 445 -19.51 -7.96 15.37
CA ILE A 445 -19.54 -9.43 15.45
C ILE A 445 -19.06 -10.06 14.13
N SER A 446 -19.43 -9.48 12.99
CA SER A 446 -18.93 -9.93 11.69
C SER A 446 -17.41 -9.73 11.56
N SER A 447 -16.90 -8.60 12.05
CA SER A 447 -15.47 -8.28 11.97
C SER A 447 -14.63 -9.22 12.84
N ASP A 448 -15.04 -9.39 14.10
CA ASP A 448 -14.36 -10.21 15.11
C ASP A 448 -14.29 -11.69 14.72
N TYR A 449 -15.38 -12.27 14.20
CA TYR A 449 -15.46 -13.74 14.03
C TYR A 449 -15.21 -14.24 12.60
N PHE A 450 -15.38 -13.40 11.58
CA PHE A 450 -15.39 -13.87 10.18
C PHE A 450 -14.39 -13.14 9.27
N VAL A 451 -14.16 -11.86 9.54
CA VAL A 451 -13.33 -11.01 8.68
C VAL A 451 -11.88 -11.00 9.14
N ARG A 452 -11.62 -10.83 10.44
CA ARG A 452 -10.26 -10.70 10.98
C ARG A 452 -9.87 -11.99 11.70
N ALA A 453 -8.59 -12.31 11.61
CA ALA A 453 -8.01 -13.37 12.41
C ALA A 453 -7.63 -12.83 13.79
N HIS A 454 -7.53 -13.74 14.76
CA HIS A 454 -7.02 -13.43 16.10
C HIS A 454 -5.57 -13.87 16.23
N LEU A 455 -4.78 -13.06 16.93
CA LEU A 455 -3.45 -13.43 17.35
C LEU A 455 -3.51 -14.62 18.31
N GLU A 456 -2.58 -15.56 18.13
CA GLU A 456 -2.48 -16.74 18.98
C GLU A 456 -2.04 -16.37 20.41
N THR A 457 -2.60 -17.07 21.39
CA THR A 457 -2.17 -16.99 22.79
C THR A 457 -1.21 -18.14 23.14
N PRO A 458 -0.19 -17.94 23.99
CA PRO A 458 0.81 -18.97 24.36
C PRO A 458 0.30 -20.25 25.06
N ASN A 459 -1.01 -20.42 25.28
CA ASN A 459 -1.59 -21.43 26.21
C ASN A 459 -2.53 -22.46 25.54
N ARG A 460 -2.08 -23.15 24.48
CA ARG A 460 -2.74 -24.39 24.03
C ARG A 460 -1.92 -25.60 24.46
N GLN A 461 -2.43 -26.36 25.44
CA GLN A 461 -1.98 -27.72 25.69
C GLN A 461 -2.42 -28.61 24.53
N GLY A 462 -1.48 -29.36 23.94
CA GLY A 462 -1.75 -30.42 22.98
C GLY A 462 -1.09 -30.23 21.61
N GLY A 463 0.05 -30.90 21.40
CA GLY A 463 0.73 -31.03 20.10
C GLY A 463 1.96 -31.96 20.20
N GLN A 464 2.27 -32.68 19.12
CA GLN A 464 3.23 -33.81 19.08
C GLN A 464 4.71 -33.47 19.41
N LEU A 465 5.09 -32.18 19.49
CA LEU A 465 6.46 -31.70 19.76
C LEU A 465 6.46 -30.53 20.78
N PRO A 466 7.11 -30.68 21.96
CA PRO A 466 7.10 -29.66 23.02
C PRO A 466 7.66 -28.29 22.62
N GLU A 467 8.68 -28.24 21.76
CA GLU A 467 9.29 -26.97 21.32
C GLU A 467 8.35 -26.15 20.44
N MET A 468 7.61 -26.81 19.56
CA MET A 468 6.63 -26.16 18.70
C MET A 468 5.48 -25.58 19.53
N THR A 469 4.95 -26.33 20.49
CA THR A 469 3.90 -25.83 21.38
C THR A 469 4.36 -24.57 22.14
N ARG A 470 5.66 -24.48 22.46
CA ARG A 470 6.25 -23.30 23.12
C ARG A 470 6.39 -22.08 22.19
N SER A 471 6.37 -22.23 20.86
CA SER A 471 6.47 -21.10 19.92
C SER A 471 5.13 -20.49 19.52
N ILE A 472 4.01 -21.17 19.82
CA ILE A 472 2.65 -20.67 19.53
C ILE A 472 2.45 -19.31 20.23
N GLY A 473 1.95 -18.32 19.49
CA GLY A 473 1.75 -16.96 20.01
C GLY A 473 3.02 -16.21 20.45
N ARG A 474 4.21 -16.74 20.18
CA ARG A 474 5.51 -16.13 20.54
C ARG A 474 6.34 -15.82 19.29
N ARG A 475 7.08 -14.71 19.33
CA ARG A 475 7.96 -14.27 18.24
C ARG A 475 9.33 -13.92 18.78
N THR A 476 10.37 -14.52 18.19
CA THR A 476 11.76 -14.17 18.45
C THR A 476 12.06 -12.81 17.82
N ILE A 477 12.31 -11.80 18.64
CA ILE A 477 12.73 -10.46 18.21
C ILE A 477 14.26 -10.45 18.21
N ASN A 478 14.84 -10.51 17.02
CA ASN A 478 16.29 -10.60 16.81
C ASN A 478 16.90 -9.35 16.16
N GLY A 479 16.09 -8.31 15.86
CA GLY A 479 16.59 -7.03 15.36
C GLY A 479 17.58 -6.41 16.33
N GLU A 480 18.75 -5.99 15.85
CA GLU A 480 19.86 -5.68 16.75
C GLU A 480 19.55 -4.45 17.62
N PRO A 481 20.11 -4.38 18.85
CA PRO A 481 19.78 -3.32 19.80
C PRO A 481 20.06 -1.93 19.23
N LEU A 482 19.21 -0.97 19.56
CA LEU A 482 19.49 0.45 19.32
C LEU A 482 20.28 1.01 20.50
N LYS A 483 21.14 2.02 20.25
CA LYS A 483 21.87 2.72 21.34
C LYS A 483 20.90 3.22 22.42
N LYS A 484 19.71 3.66 21.97
CA LYS A 484 18.57 3.99 22.82
C LYS A 484 17.33 3.28 22.27
N PRO A 485 16.80 2.25 22.95
CA PRO A 485 15.49 1.71 22.61
C PRO A 485 14.40 2.77 22.74
N VAL A 486 13.42 2.77 21.83
CA VAL A 486 12.40 3.83 21.72
C VAL A 486 10.99 3.27 21.67
N PRO A 487 9.97 4.00 22.15
CA PRO A 487 8.58 3.61 21.92
C PRO A 487 8.24 3.68 20.43
N ALA A 488 7.36 2.78 19.97
CA ALA A 488 6.85 2.85 18.61
C ALA A 488 5.95 4.09 18.44
N SER A 489 6.21 4.88 17.40
CA SER A 489 5.40 6.04 17.06
C SER A 489 4.25 5.63 16.15
N LEU A 490 3.21 5.01 16.75
CA LEU A 490 2.07 4.50 16.00
C LEU A 490 0.91 5.48 15.90
N LEU A 491 0.93 6.60 16.62
CA LEU A 491 -0.20 7.53 16.75
C LEU A 491 -0.01 8.86 16.00
N GLU A 492 1.09 9.05 15.26
CA GLU A 492 1.29 10.26 14.46
C GLU A 492 0.14 10.43 13.44
N ASN A 493 -0.30 11.69 13.29
CA ASN A 493 -1.41 12.10 12.41
C ASN A 493 -2.77 11.43 12.68
N SER A 494 -2.95 10.85 13.86
CA SER A 494 -4.21 10.20 14.27
C SER A 494 -4.91 10.95 15.40
N LYS A 495 -6.19 10.66 15.57
CA LYS A 495 -7.06 11.22 16.61
C LYS A 495 -7.71 10.10 17.41
N SER A 496 -8.21 10.44 18.59
CA SER A 496 -9.11 9.54 19.29
C SER A 496 -10.45 9.44 18.57
N ASP A 497 -11.07 8.27 18.64
CA ASP A 497 -12.43 8.08 18.14
C ASP A 497 -13.50 8.54 19.15
N ALA A 498 -14.78 8.32 18.83
CA ALA A 498 -15.90 8.67 19.70
C ALA A 498 -15.91 7.93 21.06
N ARG A 499 -15.16 6.83 21.20
CA ARG A 499 -14.99 6.09 22.46
C ARG A 499 -13.73 6.53 23.23
N GLY A 500 -12.99 7.52 22.72
CA GLY A 500 -11.77 8.05 23.34
C GLY A 500 -10.53 7.19 23.12
N ARG A 501 -10.56 6.19 22.23
CA ARG A 501 -9.41 5.30 21.98
C ARG A 501 -8.30 6.05 21.23
N PRO A 502 -7.08 6.16 21.80
CA PRO A 502 -6.00 6.90 21.16
C PRO A 502 -5.62 6.36 19.79
N GLY A 503 -5.64 7.24 18.79
CA GLY A 503 -5.26 6.96 17.41
C GLY A 503 -6.15 5.97 16.64
N ALA A 504 -7.36 5.73 17.14
CA ALA A 504 -8.36 4.89 16.49
C ALA A 504 -9.04 5.56 15.28
N ALA A 505 -8.80 6.84 15.03
CA ALA A 505 -9.34 7.57 13.88
C ALA A 505 -8.26 8.35 13.13
N GLU A 506 -8.44 8.53 11.82
CA GLU A 506 -7.59 9.37 10.96
C GLU A 506 -8.43 10.36 10.15
N GLN A 507 -7.87 11.53 9.92
CA GLN A 507 -8.53 12.58 9.14
C GLN A 507 -8.49 12.20 7.66
N LEU A 508 -9.64 12.27 7.00
CA LEU A 508 -9.72 12.01 5.57
C LEU A 508 -9.24 13.21 4.75
N GLY A 509 -8.52 12.93 3.66
CA GLY A 509 -8.02 13.89 2.71
C GLY A 509 -8.95 14.08 1.49
N PRO A 510 -8.63 15.06 0.62
CA PRO A 510 -9.32 15.24 -0.66
C PRO A 510 -9.25 14.01 -1.58
N ASP A 511 -8.19 13.22 -1.49
CA ASP A 511 -8.01 11.95 -2.21
C ASP A 511 -8.94 10.84 -1.69
N ASP A 512 -9.11 10.73 -0.37
CA ASP A 512 -10.11 9.81 0.21
C ASP A 512 -11.53 10.22 -0.18
N ALA A 513 -11.82 11.53 -0.16
CA ALA A 513 -13.15 12.06 -0.45
C ALA A 513 -13.62 11.76 -1.88
N VAL A 514 -12.71 11.80 -2.88
CA VAL A 514 -13.08 11.41 -4.26
C VAL A 514 -13.29 9.92 -4.41
N ILE A 515 -12.63 9.08 -3.61
CA ILE A 515 -12.89 7.64 -3.56
C ILE A 515 -14.25 7.38 -2.88
N ALA A 516 -14.50 8.03 -1.75
CA ALA A 516 -15.69 7.87 -0.93
C ALA A 516 -16.98 7.99 -1.73
N ILE A 517 -17.10 9.03 -2.55
CA ILE A 517 -18.31 9.30 -3.35
C ILE A 517 -18.56 8.28 -4.48
N THR A 518 -17.62 7.38 -4.77
CA THR A 518 -17.84 6.27 -5.72
C THR A 518 -18.43 5.03 -5.06
N SER A 519 -18.43 4.98 -3.72
CA SER A 519 -19.10 3.94 -2.94
C SER A 519 -20.61 4.18 -2.84
N ALA A 520 -21.37 3.10 -2.66
CA ALA A 520 -22.81 3.15 -2.38
C ALA A 520 -23.14 3.86 -1.05
N TYR A 521 -22.16 4.02 -0.16
CA TYR A 521 -22.29 4.70 1.14
C TYR A 521 -21.70 6.11 1.13
N GLY A 522 -21.22 6.58 -0.03
CA GLY A 522 -20.50 7.84 -0.15
C GLY A 522 -21.38 9.08 -0.26
N ILE A 523 -22.65 8.94 -0.61
CA ILE A 523 -23.57 10.06 -0.90
C ILE A 523 -24.78 9.93 0.02
N ASP A 524 -25.02 10.94 0.85
CA ASP A 524 -26.12 10.94 1.80
C ASP A 524 -27.41 11.47 1.17
N ASN A 525 -28.54 11.17 1.81
CA ASN A 525 -29.84 11.78 1.49
C ASN A 525 -30.07 13.00 2.39
N LEU A 526 -30.49 14.11 1.79
CA LEU A 526 -30.79 15.37 2.43
C LEU A 526 -32.27 15.70 2.32
N TRP A 527 -32.81 16.24 3.41
CA TRP A 527 -34.14 16.83 3.44
C TRP A 527 -34.03 18.34 3.56
N GLU A 528 -34.74 19.06 2.70
CA GLU A 528 -34.73 20.53 2.67
C GLU A 528 -36.14 21.07 2.40
N ALA A 529 -36.48 22.20 3.02
CA ALA A 529 -37.69 22.94 2.71
C ALA A 529 -37.37 24.07 1.72
N ILE A 530 -37.97 24.03 0.54
CA ILE A 530 -37.75 25.01 -0.53
C ILE A 530 -39.04 25.72 -0.89
N ALA A 531 -38.95 26.91 -1.50
CA ALA A 531 -40.10 27.53 -2.14
C ALA A 531 -40.52 26.71 -3.38
N ASP A 532 -41.83 26.61 -3.66
CA ASP A 532 -42.28 26.02 -4.93
C ASP A 532 -41.82 26.92 -6.08
N PRO A 533 -40.98 26.43 -7.01
CA PRO A 533 -40.52 27.23 -8.14
C PRO A 533 -41.63 27.57 -9.13
N ASN A 534 -42.80 26.92 -9.03
CA ASN A 534 -43.98 27.19 -9.83
C ASN A 534 -45.10 27.83 -8.98
N PRO A 535 -45.23 29.16 -8.96
CA PRO A 535 -46.25 29.84 -8.15
C PRO A 535 -47.69 29.57 -8.65
N ASN A 536 -47.85 29.08 -9.88
CA ASN A 536 -49.15 28.85 -10.52
C ASN A 536 -49.59 27.38 -10.49
N ARG A 537 -48.85 26.49 -9.80
CA ARG A 537 -49.17 25.06 -9.71
C ARG A 537 -50.60 24.84 -9.16
N THR A 538 -51.44 24.13 -9.88
CA THR A 538 -52.74 23.69 -9.36
C THR A 538 -52.54 22.39 -8.61
N ILE A 539 -52.96 22.33 -7.34
CA ILE A 539 -52.75 21.17 -6.48
C ILE A 539 -54.10 20.50 -6.25
N TYR A 540 -54.22 19.26 -6.70
CA TYR A 540 -55.32 18.36 -6.37
C TYR A 540 -54.71 17.17 -5.64
N SER A 541 -54.86 17.12 -4.33
CA SER A 541 -54.45 15.97 -3.52
C SER A 541 -55.46 15.78 -2.42
N GLU A 542 -56.18 14.68 -2.47
CA GLU A 542 -57.21 14.32 -1.49
C GLU A 542 -56.62 13.58 -0.28
N GLU A 543 -55.41 13.04 -0.43
CA GLU A 543 -54.70 12.28 0.61
C GLU A 543 -53.46 13.03 1.11
N CYS A 544 -53.52 13.45 2.38
CA CYS A 544 -52.38 14.01 3.11
C CYS A 544 -51.84 12.98 4.11
N SER A 545 -50.53 13.02 4.34
CA SER A 545 -49.88 12.21 5.37
C SER A 545 -49.07 13.09 6.34
N GLY A 546 -48.59 12.49 7.43
CA GLY A 546 -47.69 13.16 8.35
C GLY A 546 -46.38 13.53 7.67
N SER A 547 -45.82 14.69 8.03
CA SER A 547 -44.53 15.11 7.50
C SER A 547 -43.44 14.08 7.87
N PRO A 548 -42.65 13.60 6.88
CA PRO A 548 -41.50 12.73 7.15
C PRO A 548 -40.37 13.48 7.87
N GLN A 549 -40.41 14.82 7.89
CA GLN A 549 -39.44 15.68 8.59
C GLN A 549 -40.15 16.80 9.36
N PRO A 550 -40.71 16.50 10.54
CA PRO A 550 -41.44 17.49 11.35
C PRO A 550 -40.64 18.74 11.71
N ASN A 551 -39.31 18.62 11.81
CA ASN A 551 -38.41 19.75 12.10
C ASN A 551 -38.35 20.78 10.97
N LEU A 552 -38.58 20.37 9.72
CA LEU A 552 -38.60 21.25 8.55
C LEU A 552 -40.01 21.76 8.24
N HIS A 553 -41.02 20.91 8.48
CA HIS A 553 -42.43 21.25 8.37
C HIS A 553 -43.26 20.36 9.29
N ALA A 554 -43.92 20.95 10.28
CA ALA A 554 -44.69 20.22 11.29
C ALA A 554 -46.10 19.81 10.81
N GLY A 555 -46.62 20.48 9.77
CA GLY A 555 -47.95 20.21 9.23
C GLY A 555 -48.02 18.95 8.36
N PRO A 556 -49.21 18.60 7.86
CA PRO A 556 -49.36 17.53 6.88
C PRO A 556 -48.59 17.82 5.59
N VAL A 557 -48.36 16.79 4.79
CA VAL A 557 -47.77 16.89 3.46
C VAL A 557 -48.59 16.12 2.43
N ALA A 558 -48.53 16.56 1.17
CA ALA A 558 -49.16 15.90 0.03
C ALA A 558 -48.09 15.52 -1.00
N TYR A 559 -48.29 14.43 -1.76
CA TYR A 559 -47.34 13.97 -2.78
C TYR A 559 -47.95 14.02 -4.19
N PRO A 560 -47.98 15.19 -4.86
CA PRO A 560 -48.52 15.29 -6.21
C PRO A 560 -47.74 14.44 -7.22
N THR A 561 -48.46 13.71 -8.08
CA THR A 561 -47.87 12.90 -9.15
C THR A 561 -47.01 13.75 -10.09
N GLY A 562 -45.80 13.29 -10.39
CA GLY A 562 -44.88 13.96 -11.32
C GLY A 562 -44.07 15.13 -10.73
N LEU A 563 -44.40 15.61 -9.52
CA LEU A 563 -43.72 16.74 -8.89
C LEU A 563 -42.23 16.47 -8.69
N ALA A 564 -41.85 15.28 -8.26
CA ALA A 564 -40.44 14.92 -8.07
C ALA A 564 -39.62 15.02 -9.37
N THR A 565 -40.19 14.61 -10.50
CA THR A 565 -39.54 14.70 -11.82
C THR A 565 -39.37 16.15 -12.25
N GLU A 566 -40.41 16.98 -12.08
CA GLU A 566 -40.36 18.41 -12.40
C GLU A 566 -39.31 19.13 -11.56
N ILE A 567 -39.31 18.91 -10.25
CA ILE A 567 -38.34 19.51 -9.34
C ILE A 567 -36.92 19.01 -9.63
N LYS A 568 -36.75 17.74 -10.02
CA LYS A 568 -35.44 17.23 -10.47
C LYS A 568 -34.93 17.98 -11.69
N ALA A 569 -35.79 18.21 -12.68
CA ALA A 569 -35.42 18.94 -13.88
C ALA A 569 -35.10 20.41 -13.55
N TRP A 570 -35.93 21.06 -12.72
CA TRP A 570 -35.71 22.43 -12.27
C TRP A 570 -34.40 22.60 -11.48
N TRP A 571 -34.13 21.71 -10.53
CA TRP A 571 -32.93 21.78 -9.68
C TRP A 571 -31.64 21.64 -10.49
N ASN A 572 -31.66 20.74 -11.47
CA ASN A 572 -30.48 20.39 -12.25
C ASN A 572 -30.33 21.22 -13.55
N LYS A 573 -31.27 22.13 -13.86
CA LYS A 573 -31.35 22.79 -15.19
C LYS A 573 -30.07 23.56 -15.59
N ASP A 574 -29.42 24.20 -14.63
CA ASP A 574 -28.23 25.05 -14.87
C ASP A 574 -26.92 24.35 -14.45
N LYS A 575 -26.98 23.06 -14.09
CA LYS A 575 -25.82 22.31 -13.60
C LYS A 575 -25.06 21.69 -14.77
N ALA A 576 -23.86 22.19 -15.02
CA ALA A 576 -23.03 21.82 -16.17
C ALA A 576 -22.49 20.39 -16.05
N THR A 577 -22.19 19.92 -14.84
CA THR A 577 -21.53 18.63 -14.62
C THR A 577 -22.36 17.70 -13.72
N ASN A 578 -22.19 16.39 -13.89
CA ASN A 578 -22.83 15.41 -12.99
C ASN A 578 -22.36 15.56 -11.54
N ALA A 579 -21.16 16.12 -11.32
CA ALA A 579 -20.64 16.41 -9.98
C ALA A 579 -21.47 17.45 -9.20
N GLU A 580 -22.31 18.23 -9.90
CA GLU A 580 -23.17 19.28 -9.32
C GLU A 580 -24.66 18.92 -9.36
N ARG A 581 -24.99 17.75 -9.92
CA ARG A 581 -26.37 17.27 -10.04
C ARG A 581 -26.71 16.34 -8.88
N CYS A 582 -27.96 16.36 -8.46
CA CYS A 582 -28.49 15.42 -7.47
C CYS A 582 -29.64 14.59 -8.02
N ASN A 583 -29.92 13.46 -7.37
CA ASN A 583 -31.16 12.73 -7.58
C ASN A 583 -32.22 13.25 -6.61
N VAL A 584 -33.39 13.62 -7.13
CA VAL A 584 -34.57 13.88 -6.30
C VAL A 584 -35.26 12.54 -6.05
N LEU A 585 -35.39 12.18 -4.78
CA LEU A 585 -35.94 10.90 -4.32
C LEU A 585 -37.43 11.02 -4.06
N SER A 586 -37.86 12.08 -3.39
CA SER A 586 -39.27 12.41 -3.22
C SER A 586 -39.46 13.90 -3.00
N VAL A 587 -40.65 14.41 -3.34
CA VAL A 587 -41.05 15.79 -3.08
C VAL A 587 -42.45 15.77 -2.55
N ALA A 588 -42.66 16.46 -1.43
CA ALA A 588 -43.97 16.65 -0.84
C ALA A 588 -44.31 18.15 -0.84
N MET A 589 -45.56 18.50 -1.09
CA MET A 589 -46.10 19.83 -0.85
C MET A 589 -46.35 20.01 0.64
N CYS A 590 -45.88 21.11 1.23
CA CYS A 590 -46.18 21.43 2.62
C CYS A 590 -47.62 21.91 2.74
N MET A 591 -48.40 21.25 3.60
CA MET A 591 -49.81 21.55 3.86
C MET A 591 -50.01 22.03 5.30
N GLN A 592 -51.07 22.80 5.53
CA GLN A 592 -51.52 23.23 6.84
C GLN A 592 -53.01 22.94 7.00
N TRP A 593 -53.43 22.73 8.25
CA TRP A 593 -54.85 22.56 8.55
C TRP A 593 -55.53 23.92 8.62
N GLU A 594 -56.51 24.14 7.76
CA GLU A 594 -57.40 25.30 7.81
C GLU A 594 -58.84 24.82 7.87
N HIS A 595 -59.55 25.12 8.97
CA HIS A 595 -60.96 24.73 9.17
C HIS A 595 -61.20 23.22 8.96
N GLY A 596 -60.27 22.37 9.37
CA GLY A 596 -60.36 20.91 9.22
C GLY A 596 -60.05 20.38 7.82
N ILE A 597 -59.67 21.25 6.88
CA ILE A 597 -59.31 20.88 5.50
C ILE A 597 -57.82 21.15 5.30
N PRO A 598 -57.05 20.19 4.74
CA PRO A 598 -55.64 20.42 4.46
C PRO A 598 -55.50 21.35 3.25
N ARG A 599 -54.76 22.44 3.40
CA ARG A 599 -54.48 23.41 2.33
C ARG A 599 -52.97 23.63 2.18
N PRO A 600 -52.47 23.94 0.97
CA PRO A 600 -51.07 24.29 0.80
C PRO A 600 -50.69 25.49 1.66
N VAL A 601 -49.53 25.44 2.32
CA VAL A 601 -48.98 26.57 3.07
C VAL A 601 -48.77 27.77 2.13
N PHE A 602 -48.98 28.99 2.64
CA PHE A 602 -48.67 30.22 1.90
C PHE A 602 -47.59 31.04 2.64
N PRO A 603 -46.49 31.45 1.98
CA PRO A 603 -46.11 31.12 0.59
C PRO A 603 -45.83 29.63 0.40
N ARG A 604 -46.02 29.13 -0.83
CA ARG A 604 -45.92 27.69 -1.14
C ARG A 604 -44.53 27.15 -0.87
N ARG A 605 -44.49 26.02 -0.16
CA ARG A 605 -43.26 25.32 0.21
C ARG A 605 -43.34 23.85 -0.18
N LEU A 606 -42.20 23.33 -0.58
CA LEU A 606 -41.98 21.93 -0.88
C LEU A 606 -40.99 21.35 0.13
N LEU A 607 -41.28 20.17 0.62
CA LEU A 607 -40.36 19.33 1.37
C LEU A 607 -39.68 18.38 0.39
N LEU A 608 -38.41 18.64 0.10
CA LEU A 608 -37.59 17.93 -0.86
C LEU A 608 -36.70 16.91 -0.16
N ASN A 609 -36.78 15.65 -0.58
CA ASN A 609 -35.77 14.63 -0.29
C ASN A 609 -34.93 14.39 -1.54
N ARG A 610 -33.63 14.67 -1.46
CA ARG A 610 -32.68 14.49 -2.55
C ARG A 610 -31.42 13.83 -2.05
N THR A 611 -30.59 13.31 -2.95
CA THR A 611 -29.21 13.01 -2.61
C THR A 611 -28.40 14.30 -2.47
N GLU A 612 -27.30 14.25 -1.75
CA GLU A 612 -26.20 15.19 -1.98
C GLU A 612 -25.81 15.17 -3.46
N THR A 613 -25.34 16.32 -3.95
CA THR A 613 -24.52 16.36 -5.14
C THR A 613 -23.15 15.74 -4.82
N PRO A 614 -22.45 15.16 -5.80
CA PRO A 614 -21.12 14.61 -5.55
C PRO A 614 -20.13 15.63 -4.96
N ASN A 615 -20.21 16.91 -5.33
CA ASN A 615 -19.37 17.97 -4.76
C ASN A 615 -19.74 18.30 -3.30
N GLU A 616 -21.03 18.32 -2.93
CA GLU A 616 -21.44 18.44 -1.52
C GLU A 616 -20.89 17.27 -0.70
N ALA A 617 -21.05 16.04 -1.19
CA ALA A 617 -20.55 14.84 -0.53
C ALA A 617 -19.02 14.87 -0.37
N ARG A 618 -18.27 15.30 -1.39
CA ARG A 618 -16.81 15.46 -1.29
C ARG A 618 -16.40 16.46 -0.21
N LEU A 619 -17.03 17.63 -0.15
CA LEU A 619 -16.75 18.62 0.89
C LEU A 619 -17.06 18.06 2.28
N ARG A 620 -18.15 17.32 2.43
CA ARG A 620 -18.48 16.63 3.67
C ARG A 620 -17.39 15.62 4.04
N TRP A 621 -16.99 14.73 3.13
CA TRP A 621 -15.95 13.71 3.38
C TRP A 621 -14.58 14.31 3.73
N GLN A 622 -14.16 15.41 3.11
CA GLN A 622 -12.91 16.12 3.45
C GLN A 622 -12.86 16.60 4.91
N ASN A 623 -14.02 16.77 5.54
CA ASN A 623 -14.13 17.20 6.93
C ASN A 623 -14.38 16.02 7.90
N GLN A 624 -14.54 14.80 7.40
CA GLN A 624 -14.76 13.61 8.22
C GLN A 624 -13.46 12.97 8.69
N SER A 625 -13.60 12.03 9.63
CA SER A 625 -12.54 11.11 10.02
C SER A 625 -13.02 9.68 9.81
N ALA A 626 -12.13 8.79 9.39
CA ALA A 626 -12.40 7.37 9.29
C ALA A 626 -11.77 6.60 10.45
N SER A 627 -12.30 5.41 10.69
CA SER A 627 -11.71 4.48 11.65
C SER A 627 -10.39 3.96 11.10
N ARG A 628 -9.34 3.99 11.91
CA ARG A 628 -7.97 3.68 11.48
C ARG A 628 -7.66 2.20 11.63
N SER A 629 -7.08 1.58 10.61
CA SER A 629 -6.67 0.16 10.64
C SER A 629 -5.28 -0.09 11.24
N PHE A 630 -4.52 0.97 11.55
CA PHE A 630 -3.09 0.93 11.94
C PHE A 630 -2.14 0.36 10.88
N HIS A 631 -2.63 0.05 9.67
CA HIS A 631 -1.81 -0.52 8.59
C HIS A 631 -0.70 0.42 8.09
N GLY A 632 -0.96 1.73 8.10
CA GLY A 632 0.03 2.75 7.77
C GLY A 632 0.82 3.28 8.98
N ALA A 633 0.63 2.71 10.17
CA ALA A 633 1.10 3.35 11.41
C ALA A 633 2.63 3.37 11.56
N ILE A 634 3.33 2.34 11.08
CA ILE A 634 4.81 2.36 11.09
C ILE A 634 5.33 3.35 10.05
N ILE A 635 4.89 3.22 8.79
CA ILE A 635 5.41 3.98 7.64
C ILE A 635 5.03 5.48 7.70
N GLY A 636 3.89 5.82 8.30
CA GLY A 636 3.46 7.19 8.52
C GLY A 636 4.09 7.85 9.75
N GLY A 637 4.80 7.09 10.60
CA GLY A 637 5.42 7.60 11.82
C GLY A 637 6.83 8.14 11.57
N ARG A 638 6.96 9.46 11.43
CA ARG A 638 8.26 10.12 11.20
C ARG A 638 9.29 9.76 12.27
N LEU A 639 8.87 9.61 13.54
CA LEU A 639 9.77 9.22 14.61
C LEU A 639 10.31 7.81 14.45
N ASN A 640 9.51 6.85 13.95
CA ASN A 640 9.97 5.50 13.64
C ASN A 640 11.14 5.53 12.65
N HIS A 641 11.03 6.40 11.64
CA HIS A 641 12.08 6.53 10.62
C HIS A 641 13.34 7.20 11.16
N SER A 642 13.20 8.28 11.95
CA SER A 642 14.36 8.97 12.53
C SER A 642 15.09 8.15 13.60
N GLN A 643 14.38 7.31 14.34
CA GLN A 643 14.94 6.62 15.51
C GLN A 643 15.25 5.14 15.25
N VAL A 644 14.63 4.52 14.24
CA VAL A 644 14.79 3.09 13.94
C VAL A 644 15.24 2.87 12.50
N THR A 645 14.45 3.28 11.50
CA THR A 645 14.76 2.99 10.09
C THR A 645 16.10 3.56 9.66
N ALA A 646 16.44 4.79 10.08
CA ALA A 646 17.74 5.40 9.80
C ALA A 646 18.94 4.59 10.33
N TYR A 647 18.72 3.71 11.32
CA TYR A 647 19.75 2.83 11.90
C TYR A 647 19.75 1.42 11.29
N ASP A 648 18.70 1.04 10.58
CA ASP A 648 18.57 -0.26 9.92
C ASP A 648 18.89 -0.20 8.42
N VAL A 649 18.85 0.98 7.79
CA VAL A 649 19.33 1.17 6.41
C VAL A 649 20.84 0.95 6.31
N ALA A 650 21.29 0.46 5.16
CA ALA A 650 22.70 0.29 4.85
C ALA A 650 23.33 1.62 4.43
N ILE A 651 24.60 1.79 4.81
CA ILE A 651 25.40 2.98 4.52
C ILE A 651 26.40 2.66 3.40
N GLY A 652 26.56 3.59 2.47
CA GLY A 652 27.52 3.48 1.36
C GLY A 652 27.93 4.84 0.78
N GLY A 653 28.57 4.82 -0.40
CA GLY A 653 29.11 6.02 -1.04
C GLY A 653 28.08 7.00 -1.58
N GLY A 654 26.89 6.52 -1.99
CA GLY A 654 25.75 7.34 -2.41
C GLY A 654 26.02 8.28 -3.58
N GLN A 655 26.98 7.94 -4.45
CA GLN A 655 27.43 8.79 -5.54
C GLN A 655 26.32 9.03 -6.57
N ALA A 656 25.47 8.03 -6.82
CA ALA A 656 24.36 8.15 -7.74
C ALA A 656 23.32 9.20 -7.30
N CYS A 657 22.99 9.27 -6.00
CA CYS A 657 22.14 10.32 -5.45
C CYS A 657 22.88 11.65 -5.21
N ALA A 658 24.22 11.63 -5.18
CA ALA A 658 25.03 12.84 -5.04
C ALA A 658 25.06 13.67 -6.33
N ASP A 659 25.05 13.02 -7.50
CA ASP A 659 24.95 13.67 -8.80
C ASP A 659 23.52 14.19 -9.05
N PRO A 660 23.28 15.51 -9.04
CA PRO A 660 21.92 16.04 -9.15
C PRO A 660 21.24 15.70 -10.48
N LYS A 661 22.00 15.56 -11.58
CA LYS A 661 21.43 15.25 -12.90
C LYS A 661 21.02 13.79 -12.96
N PHE A 662 21.90 12.89 -12.52
CA PHE A 662 21.61 11.46 -12.51
C PHE A 662 20.52 11.12 -11.48
N TYR A 663 20.54 11.73 -10.30
CA TYR A 663 19.49 11.58 -9.30
C TYR A 663 18.10 12.01 -9.83
N ASN A 664 18.03 13.12 -10.59
CA ASN A 664 16.79 13.53 -11.25
C ASN A 664 16.34 12.53 -12.32
N TYR A 665 17.28 11.93 -13.07
CA TYR A 665 16.98 10.85 -14.00
C TYR A 665 16.41 9.60 -13.28
N LEU A 666 17.05 9.17 -12.18
CA LEU A 666 16.59 8.06 -11.35
C LEU A 666 15.17 8.31 -10.81
N CYS A 667 14.89 9.52 -10.32
CA CYS A 667 13.55 9.90 -9.88
C CYS A 667 12.53 9.88 -11.03
N ALA A 668 12.92 10.33 -12.23
CA ALA A 668 12.04 10.34 -13.40
C ALA A 668 11.69 8.94 -13.88
N VAL A 669 12.63 7.98 -13.87
CA VAL A 669 12.36 6.58 -14.25
C VAL A 669 11.67 5.78 -13.14
N ALA A 670 11.88 6.15 -11.87
CA ALA A 670 11.20 5.58 -10.71
C ALA A 670 9.71 5.98 -10.67
N ASP A 671 9.35 7.13 -11.24
CA ASP A 671 7.97 7.53 -11.45
C ASP A 671 7.37 6.89 -12.71
N TRP A 672 6.38 6.02 -12.54
CA TRP A 672 5.74 5.33 -13.66
C TRP A 672 4.84 6.22 -14.52
N ARG A 673 4.55 7.45 -14.06
CA ARG A 673 3.60 8.37 -14.68
C ARG A 673 4.15 9.12 -15.89
N LEU A 674 5.23 8.63 -16.52
CA LEU A 674 5.78 9.22 -17.74
C LEU A 674 4.80 9.06 -18.92
N GLN A 675 4.49 10.15 -19.64
CA GLN A 675 3.49 10.13 -20.71
C GLN A 675 4.09 10.27 -22.10
N THR A 676 3.75 9.35 -23.02
CA THR A 676 4.15 9.42 -24.45
C THR A 676 3.22 10.27 -25.30
N LYS A 677 2.03 10.63 -24.80
CA LYS A 677 1.06 11.48 -25.49
C LYS A 677 0.72 12.71 -24.66
N ASP A 678 0.52 13.84 -25.32
CA ASP A 678 0.11 15.09 -24.68
C ASP A 678 -1.36 15.02 -24.26
N ARG A 679 -1.61 14.44 -23.09
CA ARG A 679 -2.84 14.70 -22.33
C ARG A 679 -2.74 16.04 -21.60
N PRO A 680 -3.84 16.79 -21.47
CA PRO A 680 -3.85 18.16 -20.96
C PRO A 680 -3.64 18.30 -19.44
N LEU A 681 -2.89 17.39 -18.80
CA LEU A 681 -2.47 17.55 -17.40
C LEU A 681 -1.07 18.18 -17.35
N GLU A 682 -1.01 19.40 -16.80
CA GLU A 682 0.18 20.26 -16.79
C GLU A 682 1.35 19.71 -15.95
N ARG A 683 1.09 18.84 -14.96
CA ARG A 683 2.06 18.46 -13.93
C ARG A 683 2.76 17.12 -14.16
N THR A 684 2.39 16.39 -15.20
CA THR A 684 2.95 15.07 -15.51
C THR A 684 4.12 15.19 -16.48
N LEU A 685 5.24 14.50 -16.21
CA LEU A 685 6.40 14.51 -17.09
C LEU A 685 6.04 13.90 -18.46
N LYS A 686 6.29 14.65 -19.53
CA LYS A 686 6.08 14.21 -20.91
C LYS A 686 7.34 13.58 -21.48
N TRP A 687 7.18 12.65 -22.41
CA TRP A 687 8.26 11.93 -23.07
C TRP A 687 9.24 12.88 -23.77
N SER A 688 8.74 13.89 -24.49
CA SER A 688 9.58 14.91 -25.15
C SER A 688 10.47 15.68 -24.16
N LYS A 689 9.91 16.05 -22.99
CA LYS A 689 10.66 16.70 -21.92
C LYS A 689 11.64 15.73 -21.24
N PHE A 690 11.26 14.48 -21.05
CA PHE A 690 12.14 13.43 -20.52
C PHE A 690 13.35 13.22 -21.43
N GLU A 691 13.13 13.02 -22.74
CA GLU A 691 14.20 12.83 -23.71
C GLU A 691 15.13 14.03 -23.78
N SER A 692 14.59 15.25 -23.85
CA SER A 692 15.43 16.46 -23.88
C SER A 692 16.19 16.71 -22.57
N SER A 693 15.66 16.30 -21.42
CA SER A 693 16.30 16.53 -20.12
C SER A 693 17.31 15.44 -19.74
N PHE A 694 17.15 14.23 -20.30
CA PHE A 694 17.89 13.04 -19.86
C PHE A 694 18.47 12.21 -21.01
N SER A 695 18.62 12.79 -22.20
CA SER A 695 19.16 12.11 -23.38
C SER A 695 20.48 11.40 -23.10
N ASP A 696 21.38 12.05 -22.36
CA ASP A 696 22.73 11.55 -22.11
C ASP A 696 22.71 10.26 -21.28
N PHE A 697 21.84 10.19 -20.29
CA PHE A 697 21.65 8.98 -19.48
C PHE A 697 20.85 7.94 -20.25
N PHE A 698 19.72 8.32 -20.83
CA PHE A 698 18.82 7.37 -21.49
C PHE A 698 19.46 6.70 -22.72
N ALA A 699 20.30 7.42 -23.49
CA ALA A 699 21.02 6.86 -24.63
C ALA A 699 22.10 5.83 -24.22
N SER A 700 22.58 5.89 -22.98
CA SER A 700 23.55 4.94 -22.43
C SER A 700 22.91 3.65 -21.92
N GLU A 701 21.58 3.63 -21.79
CA GLU A 701 20.85 2.48 -21.27
C GLU A 701 20.86 1.29 -22.26
N PRO A 702 21.07 0.05 -21.79
CA PRO A 702 20.97 -1.13 -22.63
C PRO A 702 19.56 -1.28 -23.19
N ALA A 703 19.45 -1.97 -24.34
CA ALA A 703 18.21 -2.11 -25.10
C ALA A 703 17.01 -2.55 -24.24
N TRP A 704 17.20 -3.52 -23.35
CA TRP A 704 16.12 -4.03 -22.49
C TRP A 704 15.57 -2.99 -21.50
N ARG A 705 16.40 -2.06 -21.00
CA ARG A 705 15.96 -0.97 -20.12
C ARG A 705 15.31 0.15 -20.91
N CYS A 706 15.85 0.48 -22.08
CA CYS A 706 15.20 1.36 -23.05
C CYS A 706 13.76 0.89 -23.37
N GLU A 707 13.60 -0.39 -23.71
CA GLU A 707 12.30 -1.01 -23.97
C GLU A 707 11.39 -0.97 -22.74
N LEU A 708 11.92 -1.25 -21.54
CA LEU A 708 11.13 -1.22 -20.31
C LEU A 708 10.65 0.19 -19.97
N VAL A 709 11.50 1.21 -20.09
CA VAL A 709 11.15 2.61 -19.81
C VAL A 709 10.11 3.12 -20.82
N LYS A 710 10.33 2.87 -22.12
CA LYS A 710 9.36 3.20 -23.18
C LYS A 710 8.03 2.49 -22.98
N GLY A 711 8.07 1.18 -22.77
CA GLY A 711 6.88 0.37 -22.52
C GLY A 711 6.12 0.81 -21.26
N SER A 712 6.83 1.23 -20.21
CA SER A 712 6.20 1.77 -19.00
C SER A 712 5.47 3.09 -19.28
N ALA A 713 6.07 3.97 -20.07
CA ALA A 713 5.45 5.24 -20.47
C ALA A 713 4.24 5.03 -21.39
N GLU A 714 4.33 4.05 -22.30
CA GLU A 714 3.20 3.62 -23.14
C GLU A 714 2.08 3.01 -22.30
N TYR A 715 2.43 2.16 -21.32
CA TYR A 715 1.46 1.59 -20.38
C TYR A 715 0.71 2.69 -19.65
N TYR A 716 1.39 3.66 -19.04
CA TYR A 716 0.73 4.77 -18.36
C TYR A 716 -0.15 5.61 -19.31
N SER A 717 0.23 5.72 -20.58
CA SER A 717 -0.53 6.51 -21.56
C SER A 717 -1.77 5.77 -22.12
N THR A 718 -1.76 4.44 -22.13
CA THR A 718 -2.73 3.62 -22.89
C THR A 718 -3.47 2.56 -22.08
N GLY A 719 -2.90 2.07 -20.98
CA GLY A 719 -3.34 0.87 -20.25
C GLY A 719 -2.80 -0.45 -20.82
N ILE A 720 -2.04 -0.43 -21.92
CA ILE A 720 -1.52 -1.63 -22.59
C ILE A 720 -0.18 -2.02 -21.97
N LEU A 721 -0.11 -3.22 -21.40
CA LEU A 721 1.10 -3.74 -20.76
C LEU A 721 2.21 -4.09 -21.78
N PRO A 722 3.50 -3.84 -21.48
CA PRO A 722 4.61 -4.09 -22.41
C PRO A 722 4.71 -5.54 -22.89
N THR A 723 5.06 -5.72 -24.17
CA THR A 723 5.27 -7.03 -24.80
C THR A 723 6.43 -7.81 -24.19
N SER A 724 7.46 -7.12 -23.69
CA SER A 724 8.64 -7.71 -23.06
C SER A 724 8.43 -8.25 -21.64
N LEU A 725 7.23 -8.14 -21.06
CA LEU A 725 6.99 -8.62 -19.69
C LEU A 725 7.13 -10.15 -19.57
N PRO A 726 7.81 -10.64 -18.52
CA PRO A 726 7.91 -12.07 -18.23
C PRO A 726 6.53 -12.62 -17.84
N LEU A 727 6.04 -13.62 -18.58
CA LEU A 727 4.75 -14.28 -18.35
C LEU A 727 4.92 -15.58 -17.56
N ALA A 728 3.87 -16.08 -16.90
CA ALA A 728 4.00 -17.15 -15.92
C ALA A 728 4.68 -18.44 -16.42
N ARG A 729 4.52 -18.81 -17.71
CA ARG A 729 5.09 -20.06 -18.25
C ARG A 729 6.63 -20.13 -18.12
N ASN A 730 7.32 -19.03 -18.41
CA ASN A 730 8.80 -18.99 -18.49
C ASN A 730 9.41 -17.80 -17.74
N GLY A 731 8.58 -16.95 -17.14
CA GLY A 731 8.97 -15.64 -16.62
C GLY A 731 8.99 -15.54 -15.10
N ILE A 732 8.54 -16.57 -14.39
CA ILE A 732 8.68 -16.66 -12.94
C ILE A 732 10.15 -17.02 -12.65
N PRO A 733 10.91 -16.20 -11.90
CA PRO A 733 12.28 -16.54 -11.50
C PRO A 733 12.35 -17.91 -10.81
N GLU A 734 13.38 -18.68 -11.12
CA GLU A 734 13.63 -20.03 -10.61
C GLU A 734 13.71 -20.12 -9.08
N ILE A 735 13.99 -18.98 -8.43
CA ILE A 735 14.09 -18.87 -6.98
C ILE A 735 12.72 -18.83 -6.30
N ILE A 736 11.65 -18.54 -7.05
CA ILE A 736 10.26 -18.56 -6.60
C ILE A 736 9.73 -19.98 -6.77
N VAL A 737 9.41 -20.62 -5.65
CA VAL A 737 8.82 -21.95 -5.62
C VAL A 737 7.31 -21.83 -5.82
N CYS A 738 6.81 -22.47 -6.87
CA CYS A 738 5.38 -22.62 -7.12
C CYS A 738 4.95 -24.05 -6.77
N GLU A 739 4.05 -24.19 -5.80
CA GLU A 739 3.49 -25.48 -5.38
C GLU A 739 2.04 -25.25 -4.97
N LEU A 740 1.08 -25.74 -5.77
CA LEU A 740 -0.34 -25.49 -5.57
C LEU A 740 -1.02 -26.66 -4.85
N ASP A 741 -1.89 -26.37 -3.88
CA ASP A 741 -2.70 -27.40 -3.22
C ASP A 741 -3.63 -28.18 -4.17
N SER A 742 -3.88 -27.66 -5.37
CA SER A 742 -4.63 -28.30 -6.46
C SER A 742 -3.82 -29.30 -7.30
N ASP A 743 -2.49 -29.34 -7.18
CA ASP A 743 -1.61 -30.19 -8.01
C ASP A 743 -1.57 -31.67 -7.55
N VAL A 744 -2.57 -32.10 -6.79
CA VAL A 744 -2.68 -33.42 -6.15
C VAL A 744 -3.47 -34.36 -7.07
N THR A 745 -2.99 -35.59 -7.27
CA THR A 745 -3.78 -36.60 -7.99
C THR A 745 -5.02 -36.96 -7.17
N PRO A 746 -6.24 -37.02 -7.75
CA PRO A 746 -7.42 -37.47 -7.01
C PRO A 746 -7.13 -38.83 -6.38
N GLU A 747 -7.30 -38.98 -5.08
CA GLU A 747 -7.32 -40.31 -4.49
C GLU A 747 -8.48 -41.08 -5.11
N ALA A 748 -8.19 -42.20 -5.79
CA ALA A 748 -9.21 -43.18 -6.06
C ALA A 748 -9.83 -43.54 -4.69
N PRO A 749 -11.17 -43.54 -4.55
CA PRO A 749 -11.82 -43.86 -3.29
C PRO A 749 -11.30 -45.21 -2.81
N ASP A 750 -10.90 -45.25 -1.54
CA ASP A 750 -10.41 -46.47 -0.89
C ASP A 750 -11.48 -47.57 -1.02
N PRO A 751 -11.21 -48.67 -1.76
CA PRO A 751 -12.17 -49.75 -1.91
C PRO A 751 -12.55 -50.40 -0.57
N SER A 752 -11.74 -50.24 0.49
CA SER A 752 -12.06 -50.79 1.81
C SER A 752 -13.18 -50.03 2.54
N ILE A 753 -13.65 -48.90 2.01
CA ILE A 753 -14.81 -48.18 2.57
C ILE A 753 -16.15 -48.79 2.08
N PHE A 754 -16.12 -49.66 1.05
CA PHE A 754 -17.31 -50.37 0.54
C PHE A 754 -17.37 -51.85 0.97
N SER A 755 -16.50 -52.28 1.88
CA SER A 755 -16.54 -53.62 2.47
C SER A 755 -16.53 -53.57 4.00
N SER A 756 -17.65 -53.13 4.59
CA SER A 756 -18.08 -53.52 5.94
C SER A 756 -19.57 -53.29 6.10
#